data_AF-A0A0P1B8S3-F1
#
_entry.id   AF-A0A0P1B8S3-F1
#
_cell.length_a   1.000
_cell.length_b   1.000
_cell.length_c   1.000
_cell.angle_alpha   90.00
_cell.angle_beta   90.00
_cell.angle_gamma   90.00
#
_symmetry.space_group_name_H-M   'P 1'
#
loop_
_entity.id
_entity.type
_entity.pdbx_description
1 polymer ?
#
loop_
_entity_poly.entity_id
_entity_poly.type
_entity_poly.pdbx_seq_one_letter_code
_entity_poly.pdbx_strand_id
1 'polypeptide(L)'
;MSSRVEEDEAGSSTAGQAQAQAPVSKSKRHRKEKPWDTVDNHWEIPRWSAGEMAGPMTEESSFSTLFPKYVERRLRESWSAVTSALDKHGLKATLDLVEGSMTVKTTRKTHDPYIILKARDLIKLLSRSVPFTQAVKILEDGVTCDIIKIGNLVRNKERFVKRRQRIIGPNGSTLKAIELLTGCYVLVQGNTVSAMGPYKNLKEVRRIVEDCMKNIHPIYHIKEMMIKRELAKDPKLANESWDRFLPKFKKRNVKAKKASEAQGAAPVAEADHMEAGQPSGSASAASTSATAVSAAAATKPKKKVYTPFPPAPQPSKIDLQIESGEYFLKPHEKQRKERLEKEAKQAESKKKREKEREKAMDQHTAPSGVKGSTSTAGYNNGAANAAAIGNHGAQTPSMHPPPPPPPAAGGRRGYLDPITGQVRAWYRENSWTKSRTKMDKKRKIQILISYLPDWIITILLALLLALINDVHGFRREFSLEDTSIQHTYAQVERVSTPMLVVYSFVIPVILIAAFSLLINRSAWDCHASLLGLVLTQALQITVVTIIKVCAGRPRPDLIDRCQPRAGSSNAPVYGLVTDAICTVDVSSHIITDGFRSFPSGHSSTAFAGLTYLSLYLAAKLHLFSSKKGIAASAWIVLAPMLGAALIAVSRTMDYRHHAADIIAGGIIGVLIYFADEVEGGEEEEEENVQRRYQSGGRDQHDRALLRA
;
A
#
# COMPACT_ATOMS: atom_id res chain seq x y z
N MET A 1 -19.13 -67.19 40.23
CA MET A 1 -20.13 -66.98 39.16
C MET A 1 -19.97 -65.56 38.62
N SER A 2 -19.46 -65.30 37.41
CA SER A 2 -18.39 -66.04 36.71
C SER A 2 -17.19 -65.09 36.60
N SER A 3 -15.97 -65.62 36.64
CA SER A 3 -14.76 -64.85 36.94
C SER A 3 -14.05 -64.27 35.72
N ARG A 4 -13.37 -63.14 35.99
CA ARG A 4 -12.26 -62.57 35.22
C ARG A 4 -11.15 -63.61 34.97
N VAL A 5 -10.60 -63.64 33.76
CA VAL A 5 -9.40 -64.40 33.37
C VAL A 5 -8.59 -63.51 32.42
N GLU A 6 -7.27 -63.48 32.60
CA GLU A 6 -6.27 -62.78 31.77
C GLU A 6 -5.68 -63.76 30.71
N GLU A 7 -4.48 -63.48 30.18
CA GLU A 7 -3.71 -64.31 29.22
C GLU A 7 -4.22 -64.31 27.75
N ASP A 8 -3.39 -64.27 26.71
CA ASP A 8 -1.97 -63.87 26.61
C ASP A 8 -1.65 -63.54 25.13
N GLU A 9 -0.85 -62.51 24.84
CA GLU A 9 -0.30 -62.29 23.48
C GLU A 9 1.07 -62.97 23.31
N ALA A 10 1.07 -64.13 22.68
CA ALA A 10 2.28 -64.78 22.19
C ALA A 10 2.75 -64.14 20.87
N GLY A 11 3.86 -63.41 20.90
CA GLY A 11 4.42 -62.76 19.72
C GLY A 11 4.93 -63.73 18.66
N SER A 12 4.63 -63.46 17.38
CA SER A 12 5.26 -64.10 16.23
C SER A 12 5.89 -63.04 15.33
N SER A 13 7.22 -63.03 15.29
CA SER A 13 8.01 -62.10 14.51
C SER A 13 8.14 -62.53 13.04
N THR A 14 7.76 -61.67 12.09
CA THR A 14 8.24 -61.78 10.70
C THR A 14 8.77 -60.45 10.16
N ALA A 15 10.10 -60.40 10.07
CA ALA A 15 10.96 -59.56 9.24
C ALA A 15 10.34 -58.37 8.49
N GLY A 16 10.74 -57.15 8.87
CA GLY A 16 10.37 -55.93 8.17
C GLY A 16 11.02 -55.80 6.78
N GLN A 17 10.20 -55.48 5.77
CA GLN A 17 10.69 -54.92 4.52
C GLN A 17 10.73 -53.39 4.62
N ALA A 18 11.91 -52.84 4.84
CA ALA A 18 12.12 -51.39 4.88
C ALA A 18 11.99 -50.78 3.48
N GLN A 19 10.79 -50.29 3.14
CA GLN A 19 10.59 -49.52 1.91
C GLN A 19 11.30 -48.16 2.00
N ALA A 20 12.25 -47.93 1.11
CA ALA A 20 13.06 -46.72 1.07
C ALA A 20 12.21 -45.49 0.70
N GLN A 21 11.97 -44.61 1.67
CA GLN A 21 11.27 -43.33 1.43
C GLN A 21 12.15 -42.39 0.59
N ALA A 22 11.60 -41.87 -0.50
CA ALA A 22 12.29 -40.95 -1.39
C ALA A 22 12.70 -39.63 -0.67
N PRO A 23 13.85 -39.02 -1.02
CA PRO A 23 14.39 -37.89 -0.26
C PRO A 23 13.50 -36.63 -0.32
N VAL A 24 12.81 -36.36 0.78
CA VAL A 24 11.95 -35.19 0.95
C VAL A 24 12.80 -33.91 1.03
N SER A 25 12.46 -32.91 0.22
CA SER A 25 13.15 -31.60 0.19
C SER A 25 13.19 -30.93 1.56
N LYS A 26 14.34 -30.36 1.97
CA LYS A 26 14.58 -29.75 3.30
C LYS A 26 13.47 -28.81 3.80
N SER A 27 12.80 -28.05 2.91
CA SER A 27 11.70 -27.14 3.27
C SER A 27 10.37 -27.82 3.64
N LYS A 28 10.22 -29.13 3.40
CA LYS A 28 9.05 -29.93 3.78
C LYS A 28 9.26 -30.77 5.04
N ARG A 29 10.49 -30.86 5.57
CA ARG A 29 10.87 -31.71 6.72
C ARG A 29 10.01 -31.49 7.98
N HIS A 30 9.46 -30.29 8.17
CA HIS A 30 8.63 -29.94 9.32
C HIS A 30 7.12 -30.06 9.06
N ARG A 31 6.70 -30.30 7.80
CA ARG A 31 5.30 -30.54 7.47
C ARG A 31 5.02 -32.05 7.58
N LYS A 32 4.84 -32.52 8.82
CA LYS A 32 4.19 -33.81 9.05
C LYS A 32 2.84 -33.80 8.31
N GLU A 33 2.53 -34.87 7.59
CA GLU A 33 1.17 -35.05 7.09
C GLU A 33 0.22 -35.22 8.29
N LYS A 34 -1.00 -34.71 8.13
CA LYS A 34 -1.97 -34.72 9.23
C LYS A 34 -2.41 -36.18 9.44
N PRO A 35 -2.39 -36.73 10.67
CA PRO A 35 -2.64 -38.16 10.91
C PRO A 35 -3.98 -38.71 10.38
N TRP A 36 -4.90 -37.85 9.98
CA TRP A 36 -6.24 -38.16 9.47
C TRP A 36 -6.42 -37.98 7.96
N ASP A 37 -5.34 -37.74 7.20
CA ASP A 37 -5.34 -37.76 5.71
C ASP A 37 -5.03 -39.20 5.17
N THR A 38 -5.25 -40.26 5.97
CA THR A 38 -5.19 -41.67 5.53
C THR A 38 -6.35 -42.04 4.58
N VAL A 39 -6.21 -43.17 3.85
CA VAL A 39 -7.23 -43.67 2.91
C VAL A 39 -8.50 -44.19 3.60
N ASP A 40 -8.41 -44.57 4.88
CA ASP A 40 -9.53 -45.08 5.66
C ASP A 40 -10.56 -43.98 5.95
N ASN A 41 -11.82 -44.21 5.55
CA ASN A 41 -12.93 -43.28 5.76
C ASN A 41 -13.38 -43.19 7.24
N HIS A 42 -12.52 -42.72 8.15
CA HIS A 42 -12.85 -42.42 9.56
C HIS A 42 -13.90 -41.30 9.75
N TRP A 43 -14.53 -40.83 8.65
CA TRP A 43 -15.37 -39.63 8.59
C TRP A 43 -16.69 -39.88 7.84
N GLU A 44 -17.18 -41.12 7.79
CA GLU A 44 -18.54 -41.38 7.33
C GLU A 44 -19.52 -40.82 8.37
N ILE A 45 -20.21 -39.74 7.99
CA ILE A 45 -21.14 -39.04 8.87
C ILE A 45 -22.43 -39.87 8.91
N PRO A 46 -22.82 -40.45 10.06
CA PRO A 46 -24.10 -41.13 10.16
C PRO A 46 -25.23 -40.12 9.92
N ARG A 47 -26.26 -40.53 9.19
CA ARG A 47 -27.41 -39.68 8.92
C ARG A 47 -28.16 -39.43 10.22
N TRP A 48 -28.34 -38.16 10.57
CA TRP A 48 -28.99 -37.78 11.82
C TRP A 48 -30.44 -38.28 11.89
N SER A 49 -30.81 -38.88 13.01
CA SER A 49 -32.16 -39.36 13.28
C SER A 49 -32.86 -38.55 14.37
N ALA A 50 -34.17 -38.33 14.21
CA ALA A 50 -34.97 -37.52 15.11
C ALA A 50 -35.21 -38.13 16.50
N GLY A 51 -34.58 -39.27 16.83
CA GLY A 51 -34.63 -39.89 18.16
C GLY A 51 -33.38 -39.68 19.03
N GLU A 52 -32.33 -39.05 18.51
CA GLU A 52 -31.02 -38.93 19.19
C GLU A 52 -30.97 -37.86 20.30
N MET A 53 -31.94 -36.97 20.38
CA MET A 53 -31.99 -35.90 21.39
C MET A 53 -33.18 -36.12 22.34
N ALA A 54 -32.94 -35.94 23.64
CA ALA A 54 -33.95 -36.18 24.68
C ALA A 54 -35.01 -35.07 24.83
N GLY A 55 -34.89 -33.96 24.10
CA GLY A 55 -35.83 -32.84 24.20
C GLY A 55 -35.52 -31.67 23.25
N PRO A 56 -36.45 -30.69 23.15
CA PRO A 56 -36.31 -29.53 22.29
C PRO A 56 -35.25 -28.54 22.79
N MET A 57 -34.65 -27.79 21.85
CA MET A 57 -33.63 -26.78 22.18
C MET A 57 -34.18 -25.70 23.14
N THR A 58 -33.47 -25.47 24.24
CA THR A 58 -33.83 -24.50 25.28
C THR A 58 -33.40 -23.06 24.97
N GLU A 59 -32.33 -22.90 24.19
CA GLU A 59 -31.71 -21.62 23.85
C GLU A 59 -31.91 -21.24 22.38
N GLU A 60 -31.95 -19.93 22.09
CA GLU A 60 -32.05 -19.41 20.73
C GLU A 60 -30.65 -19.18 20.12
N SER A 61 -30.37 -19.84 18.99
CA SER A 61 -29.23 -19.56 18.13
C SER A 61 -29.70 -18.80 16.90
N SER A 62 -29.20 -17.57 16.72
CA SER A 62 -29.56 -16.70 15.59
C SER A 62 -28.32 -16.27 14.80
N PHE A 63 -28.31 -16.53 13.49
CA PHE A 63 -27.29 -16.07 12.55
C PHE A 63 -27.90 -15.10 11.53
N SER A 64 -27.20 -13.99 11.25
CA SER A 64 -27.56 -13.05 10.20
C SER A 64 -26.49 -13.00 9.11
N THR A 65 -26.88 -12.59 7.90
CA THR A 65 -25.96 -12.35 6.77
C THR A 65 -26.52 -11.23 5.88
N LEU A 66 -25.71 -10.19 5.69
CA LEU A 66 -26.00 -9.08 4.78
C LEU A 66 -25.91 -9.52 3.31
N PHE A 67 -26.77 -8.97 2.46
CA PHE A 67 -26.76 -9.21 1.02
C PHE A 67 -26.69 -7.91 0.20
N PRO A 68 -26.04 -7.92 -0.98
CA PRO A 68 -26.02 -6.75 -1.86
C PRO A 68 -27.40 -6.44 -2.45
N LYS A 69 -27.73 -5.15 -2.60
CA LYS A 69 -29.02 -4.67 -3.14
C LYS A 69 -29.46 -5.31 -4.48
N TYR A 70 -28.53 -5.68 -5.36
CA TYR A 70 -28.89 -6.32 -6.65
C TYR A 70 -29.44 -7.76 -6.49
N VAL A 71 -29.26 -8.39 -5.32
CA VAL A 71 -29.76 -9.74 -5.01
C VAL A 71 -31.21 -9.69 -4.48
N GLU A 72 -31.61 -8.55 -3.91
CA GLU A 72 -32.90 -8.29 -3.24
C GLU A 72 -34.12 -8.83 -4.00
N ARG A 73 -34.25 -8.50 -5.29
CA ARG A 73 -35.36 -8.95 -6.15
C ARG A 73 -35.52 -10.47 -6.17
N ARG A 74 -34.42 -11.19 -6.43
CA ARG A 74 -34.42 -12.66 -6.49
C ARG A 74 -34.66 -13.28 -5.11
N LEU A 75 -34.16 -12.67 -4.04
CA LEU A 75 -34.48 -13.13 -2.68
C LEU A 75 -35.98 -13.00 -2.42
N ARG A 76 -36.58 -11.84 -2.74
CA ARG A 76 -38.02 -11.60 -2.59
C ARG A 76 -38.88 -12.62 -3.35
N GLU A 77 -38.48 -12.99 -4.56
CA GLU A 77 -39.14 -14.01 -5.39
C GLU A 77 -39.02 -15.43 -4.83
N SER A 78 -37.89 -15.77 -4.19
CA SER A 78 -37.61 -17.13 -3.69
C SER A 78 -37.82 -17.32 -2.18
N TRP A 79 -38.16 -16.25 -1.44
CA TRP A 79 -38.20 -16.27 0.03
C TRP A 79 -39.27 -17.20 0.61
N SER A 80 -40.41 -17.36 -0.06
CA SER A 80 -41.47 -18.29 0.34
C SER A 80 -40.95 -19.74 0.34
N ALA A 81 -40.18 -20.12 -0.68
CA ALA A 81 -39.56 -21.44 -0.80
C ALA A 81 -38.42 -21.63 0.22
N VAL A 82 -37.63 -20.59 0.50
CA VAL A 82 -36.61 -20.61 1.59
C VAL A 82 -37.26 -20.85 2.94
N THR A 83 -38.36 -20.14 3.24
CA THR A 83 -39.10 -20.26 4.50
C THR A 83 -39.68 -21.68 4.64
N SER A 84 -40.39 -22.16 3.61
CA SER A 84 -40.95 -23.53 3.58
C SER A 84 -39.90 -24.65 3.69
N ALA A 85 -38.67 -24.43 3.20
CA ALA A 85 -37.58 -25.40 3.36
C ALA A 85 -37.02 -25.42 4.79
N LEU A 86 -36.90 -24.26 5.44
CA LEU A 86 -36.35 -24.13 6.80
C LEU A 86 -37.38 -24.50 7.89
N ASP A 87 -38.66 -24.22 7.66
CA ASP A 87 -39.76 -24.59 8.57
C ASP A 87 -39.84 -26.12 8.79
N LYS A 88 -39.49 -26.93 7.78
CA LYS A 88 -39.41 -28.41 7.89
C LYS A 88 -38.41 -28.89 8.94
N HIS A 89 -37.39 -28.08 9.23
CA HIS A 89 -36.39 -28.36 10.27
C HIS A 89 -36.66 -27.57 11.56
N GLY A 90 -37.84 -26.94 11.68
CA GLY A 90 -38.19 -26.11 12.83
C GLY A 90 -37.36 -24.83 12.96
N LEU A 91 -36.79 -24.33 11.87
CA LEU A 91 -36.01 -23.09 11.85
C LEU A 91 -36.84 -21.91 11.31
N LYS A 92 -36.79 -20.77 12.00
CA LYS A 92 -37.47 -19.54 11.58
C LYS A 92 -36.52 -18.67 10.75
N ALA A 93 -36.97 -18.23 9.59
CA ALA A 93 -36.22 -17.31 8.72
C ALA A 93 -36.92 -15.96 8.56
N THR A 94 -36.15 -14.86 8.58
CA THR A 94 -36.64 -13.50 8.32
C THR A 94 -35.77 -12.77 7.31
N LEU A 95 -36.40 -12.08 6.35
CA LEU A 95 -35.75 -11.25 5.34
C LEU A 95 -36.06 -9.78 5.63
N ASP A 96 -35.02 -8.99 5.89
CA ASP A 96 -35.12 -7.53 6.03
C ASP A 96 -34.63 -6.86 4.73
N LEU A 97 -35.53 -6.13 4.07
CA LEU A 97 -35.25 -5.38 2.84
C LEU A 97 -34.74 -3.95 3.11
N VAL A 98 -34.91 -3.44 4.33
CA VAL A 98 -34.45 -2.10 4.76
C VAL A 98 -32.99 -2.17 5.15
N GLU A 99 -32.61 -3.16 5.97
CA GLU A 99 -31.21 -3.43 6.32
C GLU A 99 -30.45 -4.18 5.21
N GLY A 100 -31.17 -4.93 4.37
CA GLY A 100 -30.55 -5.85 3.42
C GLY A 100 -29.94 -7.07 4.11
N SER A 101 -30.63 -7.63 5.10
CA SER A 101 -30.17 -8.74 5.93
C SER A 101 -31.09 -9.97 5.83
N MET A 102 -30.50 -11.17 5.83
CA MET A 102 -31.23 -12.43 6.01
C MET A 102 -30.83 -13.00 7.35
N THR A 103 -31.81 -13.40 8.18
CA THR A 103 -31.56 -13.95 9.51
C THR A 103 -32.28 -15.30 9.65
N VAL A 104 -31.58 -16.28 10.23
CA VAL A 104 -32.10 -17.62 10.55
C VAL A 104 -31.95 -17.88 12.05
N LYS A 105 -32.99 -18.45 12.66
CA LYS A 105 -33.14 -18.63 14.11
C LYS A 105 -33.58 -20.05 14.42
N THR A 106 -33.01 -20.67 15.46
CA THR A 106 -33.61 -21.88 16.06
C THR A 106 -34.93 -21.52 16.74
N THR A 107 -35.77 -22.52 16.95
CA THR A 107 -37.02 -22.40 17.70
C THR A 107 -37.14 -23.55 18.69
N ARG A 108 -38.15 -23.49 19.57
CA ARG A 108 -38.53 -24.62 20.45
C ARG A 108 -38.95 -25.89 19.69
N LYS A 109 -39.05 -25.84 18.36
CA LYS A 109 -39.32 -27.00 17.48
C LYS A 109 -38.07 -27.53 16.78
N THR A 110 -36.91 -26.88 16.92
CA THR A 110 -35.65 -27.37 16.36
C THR A 110 -35.15 -28.54 17.21
N HIS A 111 -34.88 -29.68 16.56
CA HIS A 111 -34.43 -30.91 17.21
C HIS A 111 -33.01 -31.32 16.79
N ASP A 112 -32.60 -30.99 15.55
CA ASP A 112 -31.22 -31.12 15.08
C ASP A 112 -30.41 -29.88 15.56
N PRO A 113 -29.33 -30.03 16.35
CA PRO A 113 -28.53 -28.91 16.82
C PRO A 113 -27.59 -28.32 15.74
N TYR A 114 -27.25 -29.08 14.69
CA TYR A 114 -26.31 -28.67 13.64
C TYR A 114 -26.99 -28.05 12.41
N ILE A 115 -28.28 -28.29 12.19
CA ILE A 115 -29.04 -27.72 11.05
C ILE A 115 -28.98 -26.18 10.97
N ILE A 116 -28.84 -25.49 12.11
CA ILE A 116 -28.67 -24.04 12.15
C ILE A 116 -27.38 -23.57 11.45
N LEU A 117 -26.30 -24.36 11.50
CA LEU A 117 -25.05 -24.06 10.79
C LEU A 117 -25.21 -24.23 9.27
N LYS A 118 -25.98 -25.24 8.84
CA LYS A 118 -26.34 -25.43 7.43
C LYS A 118 -27.26 -24.31 6.94
N ALA A 119 -28.22 -23.86 7.74
CA ALA A 119 -29.10 -22.73 7.43
C ALA A 119 -28.33 -21.40 7.34
N ARG A 120 -27.35 -21.18 8.22
CA ARG A 120 -26.39 -20.07 8.12
C ARG A 120 -25.63 -20.12 6.78
N ASP A 121 -25.22 -21.30 6.35
CA ASP A 121 -24.47 -21.45 5.10
C ASP A 121 -25.37 -21.35 3.85
N LEU A 122 -26.65 -21.74 3.95
CA LEU A 122 -27.71 -21.44 2.98
C LEU A 122 -27.86 -19.93 2.74
N ILE A 123 -28.03 -19.12 3.78
CA ILE A 123 -28.18 -17.66 3.61
C ILE A 123 -26.90 -16.99 3.08
N LYS A 124 -25.71 -17.52 3.42
CA LYS A 124 -24.45 -17.08 2.78
C LYS A 124 -24.39 -17.42 1.29
N LEU A 125 -24.83 -18.59 0.87
CA LEU A 125 -24.88 -18.96 -0.55
C LEU A 125 -25.87 -18.08 -1.32
N LEU A 126 -27.04 -17.79 -0.74
CA LEU A 126 -28.03 -16.88 -1.30
C LEU A 126 -27.48 -15.44 -1.43
N SER A 127 -26.73 -14.92 -0.44
CA SER A 127 -26.08 -13.60 -0.54
C SER A 127 -25.00 -13.56 -1.62
N ARG A 128 -24.35 -14.71 -1.89
CA ARG A 128 -23.42 -14.93 -3.02
C ARG A 128 -24.10 -15.31 -4.33
N SER A 129 -25.40 -15.05 -4.45
CA SER A 129 -26.18 -15.19 -5.69
C SER A 129 -26.30 -16.60 -6.26
N VAL A 130 -26.14 -17.64 -5.43
CA VAL A 130 -26.48 -19.02 -5.80
C VAL A 130 -28.01 -19.15 -5.93
N PRO A 131 -28.54 -19.80 -6.98
CA PRO A 131 -29.99 -20.07 -7.10
C PRO A 131 -30.51 -20.96 -5.97
N PHE A 132 -31.70 -20.64 -5.43
CA PHE A 132 -32.30 -21.39 -4.31
C PHE A 132 -32.39 -22.90 -4.56
N THR A 133 -32.78 -23.32 -5.77
CA THR A 133 -32.90 -24.74 -6.18
C THR A 133 -31.60 -25.53 -6.06
N GLN A 134 -30.45 -24.87 -6.13
CA GLN A 134 -29.14 -25.48 -5.90
C GLN A 134 -28.65 -25.25 -4.46
N ALA A 135 -28.97 -24.09 -3.87
CA ALA A 135 -28.58 -23.73 -2.52
C ALA A 135 -29.22 -24.64 -1.45
N VAL A 136 -30.50 -25.04 -1.62
CA VAL A 136 -31.25 -25.85 -0.65
C VAL A 136 -30.60 -27.21 -0.32
N LYS A 137 -29.82 -27.76 -1.26
CA LYS A 137 -29.05 -29.01 -1.08
C LYS A 137 -28.02 -28.93 0.05
N ILE A 138 -27.66 -27.74 0.52
CA ILE A 138 -26.79 -27.56 1.70
C ILE A 138 -27.41 -28.06 3.01
N LEU A 139 -28.73 -28.27 3.05
CA LEU A 139 -29.43 -28.82 4.22
C LEU A 139 -29.24 -30.34 4.34
N GLU A 140 -28.94 -31.03 3.24
CA GLU A 140 -28.65 -32.47 3.19
C GLU A 140 -27.32 -32.81 3.88
N ASP A 141 -27.16 -34.05 4.37
CA ASP A 141 -25.90 -34.52 4.95
C ASP A 141 -24.84 -34.79 3.87
N GLY A 142 -23.57 -34.61 4.22
CA GLY A 142 -22.44 -34.78 3.28
C GLY A 142 -22.24 -33.64 2.26
N VAL A 143 -23.23 -32.77 2.05
CA VAL A 143 -23.08 -31.55 1.24
C VAL A 143 -22.57 -30.42 2.12
N THR A 144 -21.48 -29.78 1.69
CA THR A 144 -20.87 -28.62 2.36
C THR A 144 -20.66 -27.48 1.37
N CYS A 145 -20.30 -26.29 1.85
CA CYS A 145 -20.02 -25.12 0.99
C CYS A 145 -18.65 -24.52 1.29
N ASP A 146 -18.06 -23.88 0.27
CA ASP A 146 -16.82 -23.12 0.40
C ASP A 146 -16.91 -21.79 -0.39
N ILE A 147 -16.41 -20.70 0.20
CA ILE A 147 -16.42 -19.35 -0.40
C ILE A 147 -14.96 -18.88 -0.52
N ILE A 148 -14.39 -19.08 -1.70
CA ILE A 148 -12.98 -18.82 -1.99
C ILE A 148 -12.78 -17.35 -2.38
N LYS A 149 -12.06 -16.58 -1.56
CA LYS A 149 -11.74 -15.17 -1.82
C LYS A 149 -10.59 -15.04 -2.83
N ILE A 150 -10.90 -14.63 -4.06
CA ILE A 150 -9.92 -14.47 -5.14
C ILE A 150 -9.41 -13.03 -5.33
N GLY A 151 -10.10 -12.03 -4.77
CA GLY A 151 -9.82 -10.60 -5.04
C GLY A 151 -8.40 -10.13 -4.73
N ASN A 152 -7.80 -10.60 -3.63
CA ASN A 152 -6.51 -10.07 -3.15
C ASN A 152 -5.29 -10.77 -3.78
N LEU A 153 -5.49 -11.81 -4.61
CA LEU A 153 -4.40 -12.64 -5.14
C LEU A 153 -3.66 -12.00 -6.34
N VAL A 154 -4.22 -10.95 -6.96
CA VAL A 154 -3.66 -10.32 -8.16
C VAL A 154 -3.82 -8.80 -8.12
N ARG A 155 -2.70 -8.06 -8.03
CA ARG A 155 -2.69 -6.58 -7.93
C ARG A 155 -3.29 -5.86 -9.15
N ASN A 156 -3.08 -6.36 -10.36
CA ASN A 156 -3.55 -5.71 -11.60
C ASN A 156 -4.95 -6.22 -11.99
N LYS A 157 -5.91 -5.30 -12.12
CA LYS A 157 -7.33 -5.55 -12.42
C LYS A 157 -7.56 -6.32 -13.74
N GLU A 158 -6.84 -5.99 -14.81
CA GLU A 158 -6.97 -6.73 -16.08
C GLU A 158 -6.48 -8.18 -15.94
N ARG A 159 -5.34 -8.36 -15.25
CA ARG A 159 -4.77 -9.69 -15.02
C ARG A 159 -5.71 -10.53 -14.14
N PHE A 160 -6.35 -9.91 -13.15
CA PHE A 160 -7.39 -10.53 -12.34
C PHE A 160 -8.59 -10.97 -13.20
N VAL A 161 -9.15 -10.08 -14.03
CA VAL A 161 -10.28 -10.41 -14.92
C VAL A 161 -9.91 -11.53 -15.89
N LYS A 162 -8.73 -11.47 -16.53
CA LYS A 162 -8.22 -12.52 -17.45
C LYS A 162 -8.04 -13.87 -16.75
N ARG A 163 -7.59 -13.91 -15.48
CA ARG A 163 -7.48 -15.15 -14.69
C ARG A 163 -8.83 -15.66 -14.16
N ARG A 164 -9.75 -14.77 -13.78
CA ARG A 164 -11.12 -15.15 -13.39
C ARG A 164 -11.86 -15.76 -14.59
N GLN A 165 -11.78 -15.14 -15.76
CA GLN A 165 -12.39 -15.66 -16.99
C GLN A 165 -11.80 -17.01 -17.39
N ARG A 166 -10.51 -17.27 -17.11
CA ARG A 166 -9.86 -18.57 -17.33
C ARG A 166 -10.46 -19.71 -16.49
N ILE A 167 -11.01 -19.43 -15.30
CA ILE A 167 -11.70 -20.44 -14.47
C ILE A 167 -13.03 -20.84 -15.15
N ILE A 168 -13.74 -19.86 -15.71
CA ILE A 168 -14.99 -20.08 -16.45
C ILE A 168 -14.71 -20.84 -17.76
N GLY A 169 -13.67 -20.41 -18.49
CA GLY A 169 -13.30 -20.92 -19.80
C GLY A 169 -14.17 -20.35 -20.94
N PRO A 170 -13.87 -20.70 -22.20
CA PRO A 170 -14.74 -20.38 -23.32
C PRO A 170 -16.08 -21.12 -23.15
N ASN A 171 -17.20 -20.42 -23.34
CA ASN A 171 -18.57 -20.94 -23.19
C ASN A 171 -18.85 -21.70 -21.88
N GLY A 172 -18.12 -21.40 -20.79
CA GLY A 172 -18.29 -22.10 -19.51
C GLY A 172 -17.73 -23.53 -19.47
N SER A 173 -17.08 -24.01 -20.54
CA SER A 173 -16.58 -25.39 -20.68
C SER A 173 -15.63 -25.82 -19.56
N THR A 174 -14.74 -24.94 -19.11
CA THR A 174 -13.77 -25.24 -18.04
C THR A 174 -14.48 -25.35 -16.70
N LEU A 175 -15.46 -24.48 -16.43
CA LEU A 175 -16.29 -24.56 -15.23
C LEU A 175 -17.10 -25.86 -15.21
N LYS A 176 -17.79 -26.19 -16.32
CA LYS A 176 -18.60 -27.40 -16.42
C LYS A 176 -17.77 -28.68 -16.28
N ALA A 177 -16.54 -28.70 -16.81
CA ALA A 177 -15.61 -29.82 -16.61
C ALA A 177 -15.20 -29.99 -15.14
N ILE A 178 -14.97 -28.89 -14.41
CA ILE A 178 -14.71 -28.94 -12.96
C ILE A 178 -15.93 -29.51 -12.23
N GLU A 179 -17.14 -29.03 -12.53
CA GLU A 179 -18.37 -29.54 -11.91
C GLU A 179 -18.58 -31.05 -12.15
N LEU A 180 -18.40 -31.53 -13.38
CA LEU A 180 -18.60 -32.95 -13.74
C LEU A 180 -17.54 -33.89 -13.15
N LEU A 181 -16.30 -33.41 -12.99
CA LEU A 181 -15.23 -34.20 -12.40
C LEU A 181 -15.32 -34.27 -10.87
N THR A 182 -15.66 -33.15 -10.23
CA THR A 182 -15.71 -33.04 -8.76
C THR A 182 -17.09 -33.32 -8.16
N GLY A 183 -18.14 -33.41 -8.97
CA GLY A 183 -19.52 -33.48 -8.48
C GLY A 183 -19.98 -32.24 -7.71
N CYS A 184 -19.18 -31.17 -7.70
CA CYS A 184 -19.48 -29.93 -7.02
C CYS A 184 -20.20 -28.95 -7.97
N TYR A 185 -21.05 -28.10 -7.42
CA TYR A 185 -21.55 -26.91 -8.12
C TYR A 185 -20.59 -25.74 -7.88
N VAL A 186 -20.23 -24.97 -8.92
CA VAL A 186 -19.23 -23.90 -8.80
C VAL A 186 -19.71 -22.62 -9.48
N LEU A 187 -19.82 -21.54 -8.70
CA LEU A 187 -20.27 -20.22 -9.15
C LEU A 187 -19.15 -19.18 -9.01
N VAL A 188 -18.65 -18.68 -10.14
CA VAL A 188 -17.61 -17.64 -10.20
C VAL A 188 -18.26 -16.25 -10.32
N GLN A 189 -18.23 -15.44 -9.25
CA GLN A 189 -18.84 -14.10 -9.26
C GLN A 189 -18.03 -13.03 -8.50
N GLY A 190 -17.90 -11.85 -9.12
CA GLY A 190 -17.24 -10.71 -8.50
C GLY A 190 -15.78 -10.99 -8.15
N ASN A 191 -15.48 -10.98 -6.84
CA ASN A 191 -14.18 -11.24 -6.22
C ASN A 191 -14.12 -12.56 -5.41
N THR A 192 -15.12 -13.43 -5.56
CA THR A 192 -15.24 -14.73 -4.89
C THR A 192 -15.59 -15.86 -5.86
N VAL A 193 -15.26 -17.10 -5.50
CA VAL A 193 -15.81 -18.31 -6.12
C VAL A 193 -16.53 -19.09 -5.04
N SER A 194 -17.82 -19.32 -5.22
CA SER A 194 -18.64 -20.13 -4.32
C SER A 194 -18.68 -21.56 -4.86
N ALA A 195 -18.45 -22.56 -4.02
CA ALA A 195 -18.53 -23.97 -4.37
C ALA A 195 -19.42 -24.72 -3.38
N MET A 196 -20.11 -25.76 -3.84
CA MET A 196 -20.94 -26.64 -3.01
C MET A 196 -20.75 -28.10 -3.40
N GLY A 197 -20.62 -28.99 -2.42
CA GLY A 197 -20.49 -30.44 -2.66
C GLY A 197 -19.79 -31.18 -1.52
N PRO A 198 -19.32 -32.42 -1.77
CA PRO A 198 -18.60 -33.23 -0.79
C PRO A 198 -17.26 -32.59 -0.38
N TYR A 199 -16.91 -32.66 0.91
CA TYR A 199 -15.73 -32.00 1.47
C TYR A 199 -14.41 -32.35 0.75
N LYS A 200 -14.17 -33.64 0.46
CA LYS A 200 -12.98 -34.11 -0.28
C LYS A 200 -12.82 -33.38 -1.62
N ASN A 201 -13.93 -33.17 -2.33
CA ASN A 201 -13.95 -32.61 -3.68
C ASN A 201 -13.87 -31.07 -3.66
N LEU A 202 -14.43 -30.41 -2.63
CA LEU A 202 -14.23 -28.97 -2.40
C LEU A 202 -12.75 -28.62 -2.16
N LYS A 203 -11.99 -29.47 -1.46
CA LYS A 203 -10.52 -29.34 -1.28
C LYS A 203 -9.81 -29.28 -2.64
N GLU A 204 -10.27 -30.05 -3.63
CA GLU A 204 -9.75 -30.00 -5.00
C GLU A 204 -10.18 -28.73 -5.75
N VAL A 205 -11.47 -28.36 -5.72
CA VAL A 205 -11.98 -27.12 -6.35
C VAL A 205 -11.22 -25.89 -5.83
N ARG A 206 -11.00 -25.79 -4.52
CA ARG A 206 -10.20 -24.74 -3.89
C ARG A 206 -8.78 -24.68 -4.44
N ARG A 207 -8.08 -25.82 -4.51
CA ARG A 207 -6.73 -25.90 -5.09
C ARG A 207 -6.70 -25.40 -6.54
N ILE A 208 -7.67 -25.81 -7.37
CA ILE A 208 -7.79 -25.38 -8.77
C ILE A 208 -7.96 -23.86 -8.88
N VAL A 209 -8.84 -23.27 -8.08
CA VAL A 209 -9.13 -21.82 -8.09
C VAL A 209 -7.92 -21.01 -7.64
N GLU A 210 -7.29 -21.40 -6.53
CA GLU A 210 -6.11 -20.72 -6.00
C GLU A 210 -4.90 -20.82 -6.95
N ASP A 211 -4.64 -22.01 -7.52
CA ASP A 211 -3.50 -22.22 -8.41
C ASP A 211 -3.72 -21.55 -9.79
N CYS A 212 -4.97 -21.47 -10.27
CA CYS A 212 -5.33 -20.63 -11.42
C CYS A 212 -4.98 -19.15 -11.17
N MET A 213 -5.32 -18.64 -9.98
CA MET A 213 -4.95 -17.28 -9.57
C MET A 213 -3.43 -17.09 -9.41
N LYS A 214 -2.67 -18.15 -9.06
CA LYS A 214 -1.20 -18.19 -9.05
C LYS A 214 -0.55 -18.37 -10.43
N ASN A 215 -1.31 -18.21 -11.53
CA ASN A 215 -0.90 -18.29 -12.94
C ASN A 215 -0.78 -19.69 -13.56
N ILE A 216 -1.17 -20.76 -12.86
CA ILE A 216 -1.32 -22.08 -13.46
C ILE A 216 -2.59 -22.06 -14.33
N HIS A 217 -2.73 -22.99 -15.29
CA HIS A 217 -3.96 -23.11 -16.09
C HIS A 217 -4.85 -24.22 -15.50
N PRO A 218 -6.16 -24.00 -15.26
CA PRO A 218 -7.02 -24.99 -14.61
C PRO A 218 -7.10 -26.31 -15.40
N ILE A 219 -6.90 -26.25 -16.72
CA ILE A 219 -6.85 -27.45 -17.59
C ILE A 219 -5.78 -28.48 -17.16
N TYR A 220 -4.70 -28.07 -16.48
CA TYR A 220 -3.72 -29.01 -15.95
C TYR A 220 -4.30 -29.85 -14.82
N HIS A 221 -5.05 -29.23 -13.90
CA HIS A 221 -5.74 -29.95 -12.84
C HIS A 221 -6.96 -30.74 -13.35
N ILE A 222 -7.65 -30.25 -14.38
CA ILE A 222 -8.70 -31.03 -15.06
C ILE A 222 -8.09 -32.33 -15.64
N LYS A 223 -6.95 -32.24 -16.32
CA LYS A 223 -6.22 -33.43 -16.80
C LYS A 223 -5.69 -34.30 -15.64
N GLU A 224 -5.17 -33.70 -14.56
CA GLU A 224 -4.77 -34.40 -13.32
C GLU A 224 -5.95 -35.22 -12.76
N MET A 225 -7.14 -34.62 -12.61
CA MET A 225 -8.34 -35.29 -12.10
C MET A 225 -8.86 -36.37 -13.05
N MET A 226 -8.85 -36.14 -14.38
CA MET A 226 -9.23 -37.17 -15.36
C MET A 226 -8.31 -38.40 -15.24
N ILE A 227 -6.99 -38.19 -15.18
CA ILE A 227 -6.03 -39.28 -15.04
C ILE A 227 -6.21 -40.01 -13.70
N LYS A 228 -6.38 -39.28 -12.59
CA LYS A 228 -6.68 -39.91 -11.28
C LYS A 228 -7.97 -40.73 -11.29
N ARG A 229 -9.02 -40.25 -11.96
CA ARG A 229 -10.32 -40.93 -12.03
C ARG A 229 -10.28 -42.20 -12.88
N GLU A 230 -9.39 -42.27 -13.88
CA GLU A 230 -9.13 -43.52 -14.61
C GLU A 230 -8.23 -44.47 -13.79
N LEU A 231 -7.12 -43.99 -13.21
CA LEU A 231 -6.24 -44.80 -12.36
C LEU A 231 -6.95 -45.38 -11.13
N ALA A 232 -7.91 -44.66 -10.56
CA ALA A 232 -8.71 -45.13 -9.43
C ALA A 232 -9.64 -46.31 -9.77
N LYS A 233 -9.85 -46.63 -11.04
CA LYS A 233 -10.62 -47.83 -11.46
C LYS A 233 -9.77 -49.11 -11.41
N ASP A 234 -8.44 -48.98 -11.47
CA ASP A 234 -7.53 -50.11 -11.49
C ASP A 234 -7.17 -50.54 -10.05
N PRO A 235 -7.72 -51.65 -9.52
CA PRO A 235 -7.52 -52.03 -8.11
C PRO A 235 -6.05 -52.33 -7.78
N LYS A 236 -5.24 -52.70 -8.78
CA LYS A 236 -3.81 -52.98 -8.63
C LYS A 236 -2.98 -51.75 -8.24
N LEU A 237 -3.42 -50.55 -8.64
CA LEU A 237 -2.68 -49.29 -8.47
C LEU A 237 -3.17 -48.47 -7.28
N ALA A 238 -4.22 -48.90 -6.58
CA ALA A 238 -4.87 -48.12 -5.52
C ALA A 238 -3.95 -47.73 -4.35
N ASN A 239 -2.97 -48.59 -4.02
CA ASN A 239 -2.04 -48.38 -2.90
C ASN A 239 -0.69 -47.77 -3.33
N GLU A 240 -0.49 -47.49 -4.63
CA GLU A 240 0.76 -46.93 -5.16
C GLU A 240 0.69 -45.40 -5.37
N SER A 241 1.84 -44.73 -5.30
CA SER A 241 1.93 -43.29 -5.57
C SER A 241 1.80 -42.99 -7.07
N TRP A 242 0.68 -42.37 -7.47
CA TRP A 242 0.40 -42.02 -8.88
C TRP A 242 1.26 -40.88 -9.46
N ASP A 243 2.19 -40.34 -8.69
CA ASP A 243 3.03 -39.19 -9.01
C ASP A 243 3.89 -39.39 -10.28
N ARG A 244 4.06 -40.63 -10.74
CA ARG A 244 4.67 -41.00 -12.04
C ARG A 244 3.78 -40.67 -13.24
N PHE A 245 2.47 -40.85 -13.11
CA PHE A 245 1.48 -40.70 -14.17
C PHE A 245 0.91 -39.27 -14.25
N LEU A 246 1.00 -38.49 -13.16
CA LEU A 246 0.48 -37.13 -13.11
C LEU A 246 1.33 -36.13 -13.93
N PRO A 247 0.72 -35.25 -14.75
CA PRO A 247 1.45 -34.25 -15.54
C PRO A 247 2.21 -33.22 -14.67
N LYS A 248 3.53 -33.39 -14.52
CA LYS A 248 4.39 -32.47 -13.75
C LYS A 248 4.65 -31.17 -14.52
N PHE A 249 4.07 -30.06 -14.05
CA PHE A 249 4.33 -28.72 -14.60
C PHE A 249 5.77 -28.27 -14.30
N LYS A 250 6.66 -28.41 -15.29
CA LYS A 250 7.97 -27.75 -15.27
C LYS A 250 7.76 -26.27 -15.60
N LYS A 251 8.00 -25.38 -14.62
CA LYS A 251 8.04 -23.92 -14.86
C LYS A 251 9.21 -23.61 -15.79
N ARG A 252 8.97 -23.63 -17.10
CA ARG A 252 9.92 -23.24 -18.13
C ARG A 252 10.08 -21.72 -18.08
N ASN A 253 10.86 -21.26 -17.10
CA ASN A 253 11.51 -19.96 -17.18
C ASN A 253 12.33 -19.99 -18.46
N VAL A 254 11.81 -19.36 -19.53
CA VAL A 254 12.60 -19.13 -20.75
C VAL A 254 13.87 -18.45 -20.27
N LYS A 255 15.04 -19.06 -20.52
CA LYS A 255 16.32 -18.48 -20.15
C LYS A 255 16.32 -17.06 -20.70
N ALA A 256 16.43 -16.05 -19.83
CA ALA A 256 16.55 -14.67 -20.29
C ALA A 256 17.69 -14.65 -21.31
N LYS A 257 17.51 -13.96 -22.44
CA LYS A 257 18.62 -13.75 -23.39
C LYS A 257 19.79 -13.22 -22.56
N LYS A 258 20.91 -13.96 -22.53
CA LYS A 258 22.19 -13.34 -22.17
C LYS A 258 22.30 -12.15 -23.11
N ALA A 259 22.49 -10.94 -22.56
CA ALA A 259 22.76 -9.78 -23.39
C ALA A 259 24.06 -10.11 -24.14
N SER A 260 23.94 -10.28 -25.46
CA SER A 260 25.09 -10.39 -26.35
C SER A 260 25.84 -9.07 -26.31
N GLU A 261 27.17 -9.14 -26.33
CA GLU A 261 28.03 -7.97 -26.44
C GLU A 261 27.62 -7.15 -27.67
N ALA A 262 27.28 -5.88 -27.43
CA ALA A 262 26.99 -4.94 -28.50
C ALA A 262 28.33 -4.46 -29.09
N GLN A 263 28.84 -5.22 -30.05
CA GLN A 263 29.86 -4.73 -30.97
C GLN A 263 29.23 -3.66 -31.88
N GLY A 264 29.93 -2.54 -32.10
CA GLY A 264 29.62 -1.60 -33.18
C GLY A 264 29.40 -0.14 -32.78
N ALA A 265 30.43 0.67 -33.04
CA ALA A 265 30.41 2.11 -33.32
C ALA A 265 29.81 3.09 -32.29
N ALA A 266 30.69 3.85 -31.64
CA ALA A 266 30.47 5.25 -31.27
C ALA A 266 31.48 6.12 -32.06
N PRO A 267 31.12 7.32 -32.53
CA PRO A 267 32.02 8.18 -33.28
C PRO A 267 33.07 8.83 -32.37
N VAL A 268 34.26 9.05 -32.92
CA VAL A 268 35.37 9.75 -32.26
C VAL A 268 35.07 11.24 -32.17
N ALA A 269 35.37 11.85 -31.02
CA ALA A 269 35.54 13.28 -30.88
C ALA A 269 36.91 13.51 -30.24
N GLU A 270 37.83 14.11 -30.99
CA GLU A 270 39.18 14.45 -30.53
C GLU A 270 39.13 15.59 -29.50
N ALA A 271 40.02 15.52 -28.52
CA ALA A 271 40.39 16.63 -27.66
C ALA A 271 41.90 16.53 -27.43
N ASP A 272 42.66 17.43 -28.05
CA ASP A 272 44.12 17.42 -28.03
C ASP A 272 44.69 17.75 -26.64
N HIS A 273 45.87 17.16 -26.39
CA HIS A 273 46.69 17.45 -25.21
C HIS A 273 47.49 18.76 -25.38
N MET A 274 47.75 19.43 -24.27
CA MET A 274 49.02 20.15 -24.11
C MET A 274 49.53 20.01 -22.67
N GLU A 275 50.86 20.00 -22.52
CA GLU A 275 51.62 19.36 -21.45
C GLU A 275 52.41 20.37 -20.61
N ALA A 276 52.66 20.08 -19.32
CA ALA A 276 53.94 20.32 -18.62
C ALA A 276 53.89 19.97 -17.11
N GLY A 277 54.97 19.37 -16.57
CA GLY A 277 55.40 19.60 -15.18
C GLY A 277 55.33 18.43 -14.16
N GLN A 278 56.41 17.64 -14.10
CA GLN A 278 56.89 16.93 -12.89
C GLN A 278 58.14 17.69 -12.33
N PRO A 279 58.84 17.33 -11.20
CA PRO A 279 58.77 16.09 -10.38
C PRO A 279 58.91 16.26 -8.83
N SER A 280 59.07 15.11 -8.14
CA SER A 280 59.65 14.88 -6.79
C SER A 280 58.80 15.16 -5.53
N GLY A 281 58.85 14.34 -4.47
CA GLY A 281 59.61 13.10 -4.25
C GLY A 281 59.22 12.34 -2.96
N SER A 282 59.83 11.15 -2.73
CA SER A 282 59.91 10.32 -1.49
C SER A 282 58.64 10.12 -0.63
N ALA A 283 58.05 8.94 -0.37
CA ALA A 283 58.51 7.56 -0.10
C ALA A 283 58.99 7.26 1.34
N SER A 284 58.10 6.64 2.16
CA SER A 284 58.35 5.50 3.08
C SER A 284 56.98 4.91 3.46
N ALA A 285 56.69 3.63 3.16
CA ALA A 285 56.93 2.41 3.95
C ALA A 285 56.07 2.33 5.25
N ALA A 286 55.38 1.22 5.58
CA ALA A 286 55.64 -0.17 5.18
C ALA A 286 54.37 -1.09 5.10
N SER A 287 54.51 -2.18 4.33
CA SER A 287 53.95 -3.56 4.48
C SER A 287 52.63 -3.80 5.27
N THR A 288 51.68 -4.60 4.78
CA THR A 288 51.87 -6.07 4.62
C THR A 288 50.91 -6.80 3.66
N SER A 289 51.44 -7.90 3.08
CA SER A 289 50.78 -9.17 2.71
C SER A 289 49.61 -9.23 1.71
N ALA A 290 49.98 -9.72 0.51
CA ALA A 290 49.53 -11.01 -0.06
C ALA A 290 48.31 -11.11 -1.02
N THR A 291 48.62 -11.72 -2.17
CA THR A 291 47.75 -12.56 -3.03
C THR A 291 46.69 -11.86 -3.88
N ALA A 292 47.13 -11.39 -5.05
CA ALA A 292 46.26 -11.08 -6.18
C ALA A 292 45.89 -12.35 -6.97
N VAL A 293 44.64 -12.83 -6.85
CA VAL A 293 43.93 -13.51 -7.95
C VAL A 293 42.43 -13.13 -7.87
N SER A 294 42.03 -12.10 -8.62
CA SER A 294 40.61 -11.90 -8.94
C SER A 294 40.45 -11.41 -10.37
N ALA A 295 39.90 -12.26 -11.23
CA ALA A 295 39.60 -11.92 -12.61
C ALA A 295 38.59 -10.75 -12.67
N ALA A 296 38.79 -9.82 -13.60
CA ALA A 296 38.03 -8.59 -13.71
C ALA A 296 36.52 -8.85 -13.88
N ALA A 297 35.76 -8.65 -12.81
CA ALA A 297 34.31 -8.67 -12.84
C ALA A 297 33.79 -7.37 -13.48
N ALA A 298 33.61 -7.39 -14.80
CA ALA A 298 33.06 -6.26 -15.56
C ALA A 298 31.73 -5.78 -14.92
N THR A 299 31.76 -4.57 -14.37
CA THR A 299 30.61 -4.00 -13.63
C THR A 299 29.44 -3.79 -14.56
N LYS A 300 28.28 -4.35 -14.21
CA LYS A 300 27.00 -4.12 -14.92
C LYS A 300 26.76 -2.61 -15.08
N PRO A 301 26.23 -2.14 -16.23
CA PRO A 301 25.99 -0.73 -16.45
C PRO A 301 25.13 -0.14 -15.32
N LYS A 302 25.63 0.94 -14.70
CA LYS A 302 24.93 1.62 -13.61
C LYS A 302 23.53 2.02 -14.09
N LYS A 303 22.50 1.64 -13.33
CA LYS A 303 21.12 2.03 -13.64
C LYS A 303 21.03 3.57 -13.64
N LYS A 304 20.30 4.14 -14.61
CA LYS A 304 20.05 5.58 -14.65
C LYS A 304 19.47 6.02 -13.30
N VAL A 305 20.17 6.94 -12.62
CA VAL A 305 19.71 7.51 -11.35
C VAL A 305 18.48 8.35 -11.64
N TYR A 306 17.42 8.20 -10.84
CA TYR A 306 16.22 9.00 -10.99
C TYR A 306 16.50 10.42 -10.50
N THR A 307 16.48 11.38 -11.43
CA THR A 307 16.44 12.81 -11.11
C THR A 307 14.97 13.26 -11.09
N PRO A 308 14.51 13.99 -10.06
CA PRO A 308 13.16 14.55 -10.05
C PRO A 308 13.01 15.68 -11.08
N PHE A 309 14.13 16.30 -11.48
CA PHE A 309 14.18 17.28 -12.55
C PHE A 309 14.25 16.59 -13.92
N PRO A 310 13.42 17.01 -14.90
CA PRO A 310 13.58 16.61 -16.28
C PRO A 310 14.87 17.22 -16.87
N PRO A 311 15.49 16.59 -17.88
CA PRO A 311 16.54 17.26 -18.66
C PRO A 311 15.97 18.49 -19.37
N ALA A 312 16.81 19.49 -19.63
CA ALA A 312 16.41 20.63 -20.43
C ALA A 312 15.94 20.18 -21.83
N PRO A 313 14.89 20.79 -22.40
CA PRO A 313 14.54 20.55 -23.79
C PRO A 313 15.69 20.97 -24.71
N GLN A 314 15.83 20.31 -25.87
CA GLN A 314 16.76 20.82 -26.88
C GLN A 314 16.22 22.15 -27.42
N PRO A 315 17.01 23.24 -27.42
CA PRO A 315 16.58 24.53 -27.93
C PRO A 315 16.24 24.41 -29.42
N SER A 316 15.22 25.15 -29.87
CA SER A 316 14.87 25.15 -31.29
C SER A 316 15.94 25.89 -32.10
N LYS A 317 15.93 25.71 -33.43
CA LYS A 317 16.78 26.51 -34.33
C LYS A 317 16.54 28.01 -34.21
N ILE A 318 15.34 28.42 -33.78
CA ILE A 318 14.99 29.82 -33.55
C ILE A 318 15.64 30.31 -32.26
N ASP A 319 15.55 29.53 -31.18
CA ASP A 319 16.17 29.88 -29.89
C ASP A 319 17.71 30.00 -30.03
N LEU A 320 18.35 29.04 -30.72
CA LEU A 320 19.78 29.10 -31.04
C LEU A 320 20.17 30.32 -31.89
N GLN A 321 19.26 30.80 -32.75
CA GLN A 321 19.47 32.01 -33.56
C GLN A 321 19.25 33.30 -32.75
N ILE A 322 18.36 33.27 -31.76
CA ILE A 322 18.13 34.37 -30.82
C ILE A 322 19.31 34.49 -29.85
N GLU A 323 19.78 33.37 -29.28
CA GLU A 323 20.96 33.28 -28.41
C GLU A 323 22.25 33.75 -29.09
N SER A 324 22.46 33.39 -30.36
CA SER A 324 23.61 33.85 -31.17
C SER A 324 23.45 35.28 -31.72
N GLY A 325 22.30 35.92 -31.51
CA GLY A 325 21.96 37.23 -32.06
C GLY A 325 21.73 37.25 -33.58
N GLU A 326 21.93 36.13 -34.29
CA GLU A 326 21.76 36.04 -35.73
C GLU A 326 20.32 36.24 -36.20
N TYR A 327 19.33 35.94 -35.34
CA TYR A 327 17.90 36.12 -35.62
C TYR A 327 17.53 37.58 -35.87
N PHE A 328 18.26 38.52 -35.24
CA PHE A 328 17.98 39.95 -35.34
C PHE A 328 18.68 40.66 -36.51
N LEU A 329 19.64 39.99 -37.17
CA LEU A 329 20.39 40.56 -38.30
C LEU A 329 19.60 40.44 -39.61
N LYS A 330 19.56 41.53 -40.39
CA LYS A 330 18.93 41.50 -41.72
C LYS A 330 19.80 40.68 -42.69
N PRO A 331 19.22 40.03 -43.72
CA PRO A 331 19.98 39.18 -44.65
C PRO A 331 21.21 39.84 -45.29
N HIS A 332 21.12 41.13 -45.64
CA HIS A 332 22.24 41.89 -46.20
C HIS A 332 23.39 42.15 -45.19
N GLU A 333 23.07 42.23 -43.89
CA GLU A 333 24.05 42.42 -42.81
C GLU A 333 24.77 41.11 -42.53
N LYS A 334 24.06 39.98 -42.59
CA LYS A 334 24.63 38.64 -42.51
C LYS A 334 25.63 38.39 -43.66
N GLN A 335 25.26 38.74 -44.89
CA GLN A 335 26.17 38.69 -46.04
C GLN A 335 27.38 39.61 -45.89
N ARG A 336 27.21 40.83 -45.35
CA ARG A 336 28.31 41.76 -45.09
C ARG A 336 29.28 41.20 -44.03
N LYS A 337 28.76 40.61 -42.95
CA LYS A 337 29.56 39.93 -41.92
C LYS A 337 30.33 38.74 -42.48
N GLU A 338 29.67 37.89 -43.28
CA GLU A 338 30.30 36.72 -43.92
C GLU A 338 31.42 37.12 -44.89
N ARG A 339 31.24 38.20 -45.66
CA ARG A 339 32.29 38.74 -46.53
C ARG A 339 33.49 39.25 -45.72
N LEU A 340 33.27 40.04 -44.67
CA LEU A 340 34.32 40.52 -43.78
C LEU A 340 35.09 39.36 -43.11
N GLU A 341 34.39 38.29 -42.74
CA GLU A 341 35.01 37.08 -42.16
C GLU A 341 35.86 36.32 -43.20
N LYS A 342 35.40 36.22 -44.45
CA LYS A 342 36.18 35.66 -45.56
C LYS A 342 37.41 36.51 -45.88
N GLU A 343 37.28 37.84 -45.91
CA GLU A 343 38.38 38.78 -46.09
C GLU A 343 39.40 38.68 -44.94
N ALA A 344 38.95 38.55 -43.69
CA ALA A 344 39.81 38.32 -42.53
C ALA A 344 40.58 36.99 -42.62
N LYS A 345 39.90 35.88 -42.96
CA LYS A 345 40.53 34.56 -43.18
C LYS A 345 41.52 34.57 -44.36
N GLN A 346 41.23 35.33 -45.42
CA GLN A 346 42.16 35.53 -46.54
C GLN A 346 43.38 36.36 -46.11
N ALA A 347 43.20 37.43 -45.33
CA ALA A 347 44.30 38.22 -44.79
C ALA A 347 45.18 37.42 -43.81
N GLU A 348 44.59 36.57 -42.97
CA GLU A 348 45.31 35.69 -42.05
C GLU A 348 46.11 34.62 -42.79
N SER A 349 45.49 33.92 -43.74
CA SER A 349 46.20 32.93 -44.57
C SER A 349 47.28 33.56 -45.46
N LYS A 350 47.11 34.80 -45.92
CA LYS A 350 48.16 35.57 -46.59
C LYS A 350 49.34 35.87 -45.65
N LYS A 351 49.08 36.38 -44.43
CA LYS A 351 50.11 36.59 -43.41
C LYS A 351 50.84 35.31 -43.02
N LYS A 352 50.13 34.18 -42.95
CA LYS A 352 50.74 32.86 -42.70
C LYS A 352 51.70 32.46 -43.83
N ARG A 353 51.27 32.62 -45.09
CA ARG A 353 52.11 32.38 -46.28
C ARG A 353 53.31 33.33 -46.38
N GLU A 354 53.15 34.59 -46.00
CA GLU A 354 54.25 35.57 -45.95
C GLU A 354 55.29 35.15 -44.89
N LYS A 355 54.86 34.77 -43.67
CA LYS A 355 55.76 34.21 -42.64
C LYS A 355 56.43 32.90 -43.05
N GLU A 356 55.73 32.02 -43.77
CA GLU A 356 56.31 30.79 -44.33
C GLU A 356 57.35 31.11 -45.42
N ARG A 357 57.15 32.18 -46.20
CA ARG A 357 58.06 32.63 -47.25
C ARG A 357 59.30 33.35 -46.70
N GLU A 358 59.16 34.16 -45.65
CA GLU A 358 60.28 34.75 -44.90
C GLU A 358 61.18 33.64 -44.32
N LYS A 359 60.58 32.63 -43.66
CA LYS A 359 61.30 31.46 -43.16
C LYS A 359 62.04 30.66 -44.25
N ALA A 360 61.55 30.68 -45.49
CA ALA A 360 62.21 30.01 -46.62
C ALA A 360 63.35 30.84 -47.25
N MET A 361 63.30 32.17 -47.16
CA MET A 361 64.38 33.04 -47.64
C MET A 361 65.61 33.02 -46.72
N ASP A 362 65.42 32.83 -45.41
CA ASP A 362 66.49 32.82 -44.40
C ASP A 362 67.37 31.54 -44.43
N GLN A 363 67.05 30.56 -45.29
CA GLN A 363 67.69 29.23 -45.31
C GLN A 363 68.62 28.97 -46.50
N HIS A 364 69.05 29.99 -47.25
CA HIS A 364 69.92 29.82 -48.43
C HIS A 364 71.28 30.51 -48.31
N THR A 365 72.18 29.88 -47.54
CA THR A 365 73.63 30.05 -47.71
C THR A 365 74.21 28.72 -48.24
N ALA A 366 74.71 28.73 -49.47
CA ALA A 366 75.28 27.59 -50.21
C ALA A 366 76.82 27.48 -49.97
N PRO A 367 77.61 26.53 -50.55
CA PRO A 367 77.32 25.51 -51.59
C PRO A 367 77.84 24.09 -51.18
N SER A 368 78.09 23.04 -52.00
CA SER A 368 77.91 22.63 -53.43
C SER A 368 78.05 21.07 -53.50
N GLY A 369 77.79 20.41 -54.65
CA GLY A 369 78.38 19.06 -54.88
C GLY A 369 77.67 18.02 -55.77
N VAL A 370 77.54 18.30 -57.08
CA VAL A 370 77.40 17.39 -58.24
C VAL A 370 77.63 15.85 -58.05
N LYS A 371 76.59 15.01 -58.31
CA LYS A 371 76.48 14.00 -59.42
C LYS A 371 75.18 13.18 -59.29
N GLY A 372 74.62 12.64 -60.38
CA GLY A 372 73.28 12.03 -60.39
C GLY A 372 73.18 10.62 -61.00
N SER A 373 71.95 10.08 -61.06
CA SER A 373 71.59 8.85 -61.78
C SER A 373 70.08 8.78 -62.12
N THR A 374 69.72 8.00 -63.12
CA THR A 374 68.38 7.82 -63.71
C THR A 374 67.54 6.71 -63.06
N SER A 375 66.19 6.79 -63.13
CA SER A 375 65.32 5.83 -63.88
C SER A 375 63.83 5.90 -63.47
N THR A 376 62.92 5.91 -64.47
CA THR A 376 61.56 5.27 -64.60
C THR A 376 60.67 4.97 -63.36
N ALA A 377 59.32 4.97 -63.42
CA ALA A 377 58.29 5.31 -64.44
C ALA A 377 56.89 5.31 -63.76
N GLY A 378 55.84 5.85 -64.40
CA GLY A 378 54.45 5.62 -63.92
C GLY A 378 53.37 6.65 -64.30
N TYR A 379 52.74 6.43 -65.46
CA TYR A 379 51.41 6.89 -65.93
C TYR A 379 50.33 7.06 -64.83
N ASN A 380 49.23 7.81 -65.01
CA ASN A 380 48.79 8.86 -65.95
C ASN A 380 47.45 9.43 -65.41
N ASN A 381 47.05 10.65 -65.81
CA ASN A 381 45.63 11.00 -65.86
C ASN A 381 45.38 12.07 -66.93
N GLY A 382 44.57 11.73 -67.95
CA GLY A 382 44.21 12.60 -69.05
C GLY A 382 42.73 12.99 -68.99
N ALA A 383 42.41 14.21 -69.42
CA ALA A 383 41.04 14.74 -69.44
C ALA A 383 40.31 14.40 -70.74
N ALA A 384 38.97 14.47 -70.71
CA ALA A 384 38.16 15.44 -71.50
C ALA A 384 36.82 14.89 -72.03
N ASN A 385 35.80 15.77 -71.92
CA ASN A 385 34.64 15.97 -72.81
C ASN A 385 33.64 14.83 -73.09
N ALA A 386 32.35 15.10 -72.85
CA ALA A 386 31.39 15.54 -73.88
C ALA A 386 29.93 15.50 -73.36
N ALA A 387 29.05 16.34 -73.92
CA ALA A 387 27.63 16.41 -73.59
C ALA A 387 26.77 15.43 -74.40
N ALA A 388 25.52 15.15 -73.97
CA ALA A 388 24.31 15.61 -74.69
C ALA A 388 22.98 14.96 -74.22
N ILE A 389 21.89 15.75 -74.32
CA ILE A 389 20.47 15.38 -74.55
C ILE A 389 19.66 14.67 -73.43
N GLY A 390 18.46 15.21 -73.16
CA GLY A 390 17.34 14.56 -72.44
C GLY A 390 16.35 15.59 -71.88
N ASN A 391 15.10 15.62 -72.35
CA ASN A 391 14.16 16.73 -72.13
C ASN A 391 12.76 16.28 -71.65
N HIS A 392 12.05 17.19 -70.96
CA HIS A 392 10.63 17.20 -70.56
C HIS A 392 10.06 16.14 -69.59
N GLY A 393 9.22 16.62 -68.66
CA GLY A 393 8.36 15.81 -67.79
C GLY A 393 7.85 16.59 -66.57
N ALA A 394 6.71 17.28 -66.69
CA ALA A 394 6.11 18.06 -65.60
C ALA A 394 5.02 17.27 -64.87
N GLN A 395 4.92 17.37 -63.54
CA GLN A 395 3.66 17.29 -62.79
C GLN A 395 3.79 17.77 -61.33
N THR A 396 2.64 18.10 -60.73
CA THR A 396 2.45 18.90 -59.50
C THR A 396 2.50 18.07 -58.20
N PRO A 397 2.86 18.69 -57.06
CA PRO A 397 2.64 18.10 -55.73
C PRO A 397 1.22 18.39 -55.23
N SER A 398 0.54 17.39 -54.66
CA SER A 398 -0.76 17.57 -54.01
C SER A 398 -0.62 18.01 -52.55
N MET A 399 -1.48 18.94 -52.12
CA MET A 399 -1.65 19.28 -50.71
C MET A 399 -2.64 18.31 -50.04
N HIS A 400 -2.28 17.79 -48.87
CA HIS A 400 -3.24 17.15 -47.96
C HIS A 400 -4.00 18.20 -47.12
N PRO A 401 -5.31 18.02 -46.83
CA PRO A 401 -6.12 18.99 -46.11
C PRO A 401 -5.98 18.91 -44.57
N PRO A 402 -6.18 20.03 -43.85
CA PRO A 402 -6.23 20.06 -42.39
C PRO A 402 -7.61 19.64 -41.80
N PRO A 403 -7.68 19.25 -40.52
CA PRO A 403 -8.92 18.81 -39.86
C PRO A 403 -9.86 19.98 -39.47
N PRO A 404 -11.18 19.72 -39.30
CA PRO A 404 -12.18 20.76 -39.05
C PRO A 404 -12.25 21.25 -37.58
N PRO A 405 -12.72 22.49 -37.34
CA PRO A 405 -12.86 23.07 -36.01
C PRO A 405 -14.16 22.66 -35.28
N PRO A 406 -14.23 22.76 -33.94
CA PRO A 406 -15.44 22.51 -33.15
C PRO A 406 -16.47 23.66 -33.27
N PRO A 407 -17.77 23.37 -33.09
CA PRO A 407 -18.85 24.34 -33.33
C PRO A 407 -18.96 25.43 -32.24
N ALA A 408 -19.55 26.56 -32.65
CA ALA A 408 -19.58 27.81 -31.91
C ALA A 408 -20.52 27.85 -30.69
N ALA A 409 -20.25 28.79 -29.79
CA ALA A 409 -21.09 29.09 -28.63
C ALA A 409 -22.44 29.72 -29.04
N GLY A 410 -23.52 29.33 -28.35
CA GLY A 410 -24.84 29.92 -28.54
C GLY A 410 -25.58 30.14 -27.21
N GLY A 411 -26.13 31.35 -27.04
CA GLY A 411 -27.29 31.61 -26.19
C GLY A 411 -27.10 31.61 -24.67
N ARG A 412 -26.75 32.77 -24.09
CA ARG A 412 -27.20 33.07 -22.71
C ARG A 412 -28.69 33.39 -22.75
N ARG A 413 -29.50 32.72 -21.92
CA ARG A 413 -30.82 33.21 -21.49
C ARG A 413 -31.01 32.79 -20.04
N GLY A 414 -31.33 33.75 -19.16
CA GLY A 414 -31.31 33.54 -17.72
C GLY A 414 -32.49 32.70 -17.21
N TYR A 415 -32.26 31.99 -16.11
CA TYR A 415 -33.31 31.40 -15.28
C TYR A 415 -32.89 31.58 -13.82
N LEU A 416 -33.74 32.20 -12.99
CA LEU A 416 -33.46 32.37 -11.56
C LEU A 416 -33.61 31.02 -10.81
N ASP A 417 -32.90 30.90 -9.69
CA ASP A 417 -32.68 29.64 -8.98
C ASP A 417 -33.94 28.95 -8.44
N PRO A 418 -34.14 27.64 -8.72
CA PRO A 418 -35.06 26.77 -7.98
C PRO A 418 -34.49 26.30 -6.62
N ILE A 419 -33.22 26.63 -6.33
CA ILE A 419 -32.39 25.97 -5.31
C ILE A 419 -32.89 26.24 -3.88
N THR A 420 -33.40 27.44 -3.60
CA THR A 420 -33.85 27.84 -2.25
C THR A 420 -35.12 27.12 -1.78
N GLY A 421 -35.99 26.71 -2.71
CA GLY A 421 -37.20 25.94 -2.42
C GLY A 421 -36.90 24.47 -2.10
N GLN A 422 -36.13 23.80 -2.97
CA GLN A 422 -35.78 22.39 -2.77
C GLN A 422 -34.96 22.15 -1.50
N VAL A 423 -34.03 23.05 -1.14
CA VAL A 423 -33.24 22.89 0.10
C VAL A 423 -34.13 22.93 1.36
N ARG A 424 -35.18 23.76 1.41
CA ARG A 424 -36.11 23.82 2.56
C ARG A 424 -37.14 22.68 2.60
N ALA A 425 -37.42 22.03 1.46
CA ALA A 425 -38.20 20.80 1.43
C ALA A 425 -37.33 19.61 1.90
N TRP A 426 -36.13 19.49 1.33
CA TRP A 426 -35.15 18.45 1.62
C TRP A 426 -34.72 18.42 3.10
N TYR A 427 -34.55 19.59 3.74
CA TYR A 427 -34.23 19.65 5.17
C TYR A 427 -35.36 19.19 6.10
N ARG A 428 -36.63 19.30 5.66
CA ARG A 428 -37.78 18.75 6.38
C ARG A 428 -37.84 17.23 6.25
N GLU A 429 -37.59 16.72 5.04
CA GLU A 429 -37.78 15.31 4.69
C GLU A 429 -36.64 14.40 5.18
N ASN A 430 -35.42 14.92 5.35
CA ASN A 430 -34.25 14.18 5.85
C ASN A 430 -33.92 14.40 7.34
N SER A 431 -34.86 14.90 8.14
CA SER A 431 -34.66 15.07 9.58
C SER A 431 -34.72 13.73 10.34
N TRP A 432 -33.56 13.16 10.66
CA TRP A 432 -33.41 11.92 11.44
C TRP A 432 -33.70 12.14 12.94
N THR A 433 -34.94 12.49 13.28
CA THR A 433 -35.41 12.66 14.67
C THR A 433 -36.78 12.03 14.91
N LYS A 434 -36.96 10.75 14.57
CA LYS A 434 -38.14 9.99 15.02
C LYS A 434 -37.89 9.34 16.39
N SER A 435 -38.46 9.98 17.41
CA SER A 435 -38.68 9.49 18.78
C SER A 435 -37.46 8.91 19.54
N ARG A 436 -36.78 9.75 20.33
CA ARG A 436 -35.98 9.27 21.47
C ARG A 436 -36.94 8.77 22.55
N THR A 437 -37.09 7.46 22.70
CA THR A 437 -37.63 6.88 23.93
C THR A 437 -36.78 7.34 25.12
N LYS A 438 -37.41 7.65 26.27
CA LYS A 438 -36.69 8.08 27.46
C LYS A 438 -35.79 6.95 27.94
N MET A 439 -34.46 7.15 27.86
CA MET A 439 -33.49 6.16 28.35
C MET A 439 -33.71 5.87 29.82
N ASP A 440 -33.96 4.59 30.14
CA ASP A 440 -34.07 4.09 31.51
C ASP A 440 -32.79 4.36 32.33
N LYS A 441 -32.95 4.56 33.65
CA LYS A 441 -31.86 4.82 34.59
C LYS A 441 -30.82 3.69 34.57
N LYS A 442 -31.24 2.42 34.49
CA LYS A 442 -30.31 1.28 34.41
C LYS A 442 -29.43 1.34 33.16
N ARG A 443 -30.01 1.67 32.00
CA ARG A 443 -29.27 1.81 30.73
C ARG A 443 -28.30 3.00 30.74
N LYS A 444 -28.64 4.10 31.41
CA LYS A 444 -27.70 5.22 31.62
C LYS A 444 -26.51 4.83 32.47
N ILE A 445 -26.73 4.06 33.54
CA ILE A 445 -25.67 3.56 34.42
C ILE A 445 -24.75 2.58 33.68
N GLN A 446 -25.31 1.65 32.88
CA GLN A 446 -24.50 0.74 32.06
C GLN A 446 -23.59 1.48 31.06
N ILE A 447 -24.10 2.52 30.40
CA ILE A 447 -23.32 3.37 29.49
C ILE A 447 -22.25 4.19 30.26
N LEU A 448 -22.51 4.58 31.51
CA LEU A 448 -21.49 5.24 32.33
C LEU A 448 -20.35 4.26 32.72
N ILE A 449 -20.71 3.00 32.99
CA ILE A 449 -19.77 1.93 33.34
C ILE A 449 -18.91 1.51 32.14
N SER A 450 -19.44 1.57 30.90
CA SER A 450 -18.64 1.22 29.72
C SER A 450 -17.50 2.20 29.42
N TYR A 451 -17.62 3.48 29.79
CA TYR A 451 -16.52 4.47 29.65
C TYR A 451 -15.53 4.46 30.82
N LEU A 452 -15.80 3.69 31.87
CA LEU A 452 -15.00 3.68 33.09
C LEU A 452 -13.56 3.18 32.85
N PRO A 453 -13.31 2.16 31.99
CA PRO A 453 -11.95 1.80 31.54
C PRO A 453 -11.18 2.95 30.89
N ASP A 454 -11.79 3.68 29.95
CA ASP A 454 -11.16 4.79 29.22
C ASP A 454 -10.70 5.90 30.18
N TRP A 455 -11.55 6.23 31.17
CA TRP A 455 -11.21 7.20 32.21
C TRP A 455 -10.09 6.69 33.13
N ILE A 456 -10.08 5.39 33.48
CA ILE A 456 -8.97 4.79 34.24
C ILE A 456 -7.67 4.88 33.44
N ILE A 457 -7.67 4.51 32.16
CA ILE A 457 -6.50 4.58 31.27
C ILE A 457 -6.01 6.03 31.16
N THR A 458 -6.92 6.98 30.96
CA THR A 458 -6.59 8.42 30.87
C THR A 458 -5.92 8.93 32.17
N ILE A 459 -6.42 8.53 33.33
CA ILE A 459 -5.85 8.89 34.64
C ILE A 459 -4.48 8.22 34.85
N LEU A 460 -4.33 6.95 34.48
CA LEU A 460 -3.05 6.23 34.55
C LEU A 460 -1.99 6.85 33.64
N LEU A 461 -2.34 7.24 32.41
CA LEU A 461 -1.44 7.94 31.49
C LEU A 461 -1.05 9.33 32.04
N ALA A 462 -2.00 10.07 32.62
CA ALA A 462 -1.70 11.36 33.26
C ALA A 462 -0.75 11.23 34.46
N LEU A 463 -0.94 10.20 35.30
CA LEU A 463 -0.05 9.91 36.43
C LEU A 463 1.34 9.45 35.95
N LEU A 464 1.39 8.58 34.95
CA LEU A 464 2.65 8.14 34.32
C LEU A 464 3.42 9.33 33.72
N LEU A 465 2.73 10.24 33.03
CA LEU A 465 3.33 11.45 32.47
C LEU A 465 3.89 12.38 33.57
N ALA A 466 3.17 12.56 34.67
CA ALA A 466 3.66 13.33 35.82
C ALA A 466 4.96 12.74 36.38
N LEU A 467 5.01 11.41 36.57
CA LEU A 467 6.22 10.72 37.04
C LEU A 467 7.41 10.83 36.08
N ILE A 468 7.19 10.75 34.77
CA ILE A 468 8.29 10.76 33.77
C ILE A 468 8.91 12.15 33.60
N ASN A 469 8.14 13.23 33.76
CA ASN A 469 8.65 14.59 33.50
C ASN A 469 9.86 14.96 34.38
N ASP A 470 9.87 14.49 35.63
CA ASP A 470 10.90 14.75 36.64
C ASP A 470 12.11 13.80 36.55
N VAL A 471 12.04 12.77 35.69
CA VAL A 471 13.17 11.83 35.49
C VAL A 471 14.29 12.52 34.71
N HIS A 472 15.51 12.43 35.25
CA HIS A 472 16.73 12.80 34.55
C HIS A 472 16.96 11.83 33.38
N GLY A 473 16.80 12.34 32.15
CA GLY A 473 16.97 11.54 30.94
C GLY A 473 18.43 11.27 30.59
N PHE A 474 18.63 10.40 29.62
CA PHE A 474 19.95 10.20 29.00
C PHE A 474 20.44 11.52 28.38
N ARG A 475 21.74 11.79 28.47
CA ARG A 475 22.39 12.96 27.85
C ARG A 475 23.46 12.45 26.91
N ARG A 476 23.31 12.73 25.61
CA ARG A 476 24.28 12.29 24.61
C ARG A 476 25.45 13.25 24.57
N GLU A 477 26.67 12.70 24.54
CA GLU A 477 27.88 13.46 24.23
C GLU A 477 27.74 14.23 22.91
N PHE A 478 28.37 15.41 22.85
CA PHE A 478 28.34 16.32 21.71
C PHE A 478 29.74 16.91 21.47
N SER A 479 29.93 17.71 20.43
CA SER A 479 31.21 18.37 20.15
C SER A 479 31.00 19.88 20.06
N LEU A 480 31.93 20.68 20.58
CA LEU A 480 31.89 22.14 20.46
C LEU A 480 32.06 22.62 19.01
N GLU A 481 32.59 21.77 18.12
CA GLU A 481 32.82 22.09 16.69
C GLU A 481 31.59 21.79 15.81
N ASP A 482 30.54 21.16 16.36
CA ASP A 482 29.34 20.79 15.62
C ASP A 482 28.45 22.02 15.35
N THR A 483 28.54 22.56 14.14
CA THR A 483 27.76 23.73 13.69
C THR A 483 26.24 23.50 13.71
N SER A 484 25.77 22.24 13.76
CA SER A 484 24.33 21.94 13.84
C SER A 484 23.71 22.22 15.21
N ILE A 485 24.53 22.42 16.26
CA ILE A 485 24.08 22.71 17.64
C ILE A 485 24.49 24.11 18.16
N GLN A 486 25.06 24.93 17.28
CA GLN A 486 25.55 26.29 17.57
C GLN A 486 24.53 27.40 17.24
N HIS A 487 23.25 27.07 17.03
CA HIS A 487 22.23 28.10 16.79
C HIS A 487 21.84 28.84 18.08
N THR A 488 21.36 30.07 17.93
CA THR A 488 20.95 30.93 19.05
C THR A 488 19.63 30.47 19.69
N TYR A 489 19.55 30.58 21.02
CA TYR A 489 18.38 30.23 21.81
C TYR A 489 17.24 31.24 21.58
N ALA A 490 16.17 30.78 20.93
CA ALA A 490 14.94 31.56 20.78
C ALA A 490 14.21 31.71 22.14
N GLN A 491 14.36 32.88 22.76
CA GLN A 491 13.66 33.26 24.01
C GLN A 491 12.14 33.35 23.82
N VAL A 492 11.69 33.84 22.67
CA VAL A 492 10.27 33.91 22.29
C VAL A 492 10.01 32.93 21.15
N GLU A 493 9.23 31.89 21.44
CA GLU A 493 8.83 30.89 20.45
C GLU A 493 7.68 31.41 19.57
N ARG A 494 7.72 31.14 18.26
CA ARG A 494 6.62 31.51 17.34
C ARG A 494 5.32 30.79 17.68
N VAL A 495 5.42 29.53 18.12
CA VAL A 495 4.31 28.75 18.69
C VAL A 495 4.75 28.23 20.05
N SER A 496 4.47 28.97 21.12
CA SER A 496 4.75 28.53 22.49
C SER A 496 3.88 27.33 22.88
N THR A 497 4.29 26.58 23.91
CA THR A 497 3.54 25.41 24.39
C THR A 497 2.08 25.70 24.79
N PRO A 498 1.73 26.85 25.43
CA PRO A 498 0.34 27.22 25.63
C PRO A 498 -0.44 27.44 24.31
N MET A 499 0.18 28.10 23.32
CA MET A 499 -0.47 28.29 22.01
C MET A 499 -0.66 26.98 21.25
N LEU A 500 0.29 26.03 21.36
CA LEU A 500 0.13 24.67 20.84
C LEU A 500 -1.13 24.02 21.43
N VAL A 501 -1.33 24.04 22.75
CA VAL A 501 -2.52 23.47 23.40
C VAL A 501 -3.81 24.14 22.90
N VAL A 502 -3.80 25.45 22.67
CA VAL A 502 -4.95 26.15 22.07
C VAL A 502 -5.25 25.60 20.66
N TYR A 503 -4.23 25.48 19.80
CA TYR A 503 -4.41 25.03 18.42
C TYR A 503 -4.75 23.54 18.28
N SER A 504 -4.10 22.64 19.04
CA SER A 504 -4.20 21.19 18.86
C SER A 504 -5.15 20.49 19.83
N PHE A 505 -5.72 21.22 20.80
CA PHE A 505 -6.70 20.67 21.75
C PHE A 505 -7.93 21.58 21.88
N VAL A 506 -7.77 22.84 22.30
CA VAL A 506 -8.92 23.72 22.59
C VAL A 506 -9.77 24.01 21.35
N ILE A 507 -9.15 24.34 20.21
CA ILE A 507 -9.87 24.56 18.95
C ILE A 507 -10.60 23.29 18.46
N PRO A 508 -9.97 22.09 18.40
CA PRO A 508 -10.66 20.84 18.17
C PRO A 508 -11.83 20.58 19.12
N VAL A 509 -11.67 20.78 20.44
CA VAL A 509 -12.75 20.65 21.44
C VAL A 509 -13.94 21.54 21.09
N ILE A 510 -13.69 22.83 20.81
CA ILE A 510 -14.74 23.80 20.47
C ILE A 510 -15.46 23.40 19.16
N LEU A 511 -14.72 23.02 18.12
CA LEU A 511 -15.29 22.67 16.82
C LEU A 511 -16.08 21.34 16.87
N ILE A 512 -15.58 20.33 17.57
CA ILE A 512 -16.27 19.07 17.82
C ILE A 512 -17.55 19.33 18.62
N ALA A 513 -17.47 20.06 19.73
CA ALA A 513 -18.63 20.37 20.57
C ALA A 513 -19.68 21.20 19.80
N ALA A 514 -19.26 22.21 19.04
CA ALA A 514 -20.15 23.01 18.20
C ALA A 514 -20.86 22.14 17.15
N PHE A 515 -20.13 21.25 16.45
CA PHE A 515 -20.74 20.35 15.46
C PHE A 515 -21.71 19.36 16.13
N SER A 516 -21.28 18.66 17.18
CA SER A 516 -22.07 17.61 17.85
C SER A 516 -23.30 18.17 18.56
N LEU A 517 -23.23 19.37 19.16
CA LEU A 517 -24.32 19.97 19.92
C LEU A 517 -25.23 20.87 19.08
N LEU A 518 -24.72 21.63 18.12
CA LEU A 518 -25.54 22.55 17.32
C LEU A 518 -26.14 21.87 16.08
N ILE A 519 -25.35 21.06 15.38
CA ILE A 519 -25.76 20.38 14.14
C ILE A 519 -26.39 19.02 14.45
N ASN A 520 -25.64 18.12 15.11
CA ASN A 520 -26.15 16.77 15.41
C ASN A 520 -27.09 16.72 16.62
N ARG A 521 -27.10 17.76 17.47
CA ARG A 521 -27.87 17.86 18.74
C ARG A 521 -27.75 16.62 19.63
N SER A 522 -26.56 16.02 19.67
CA SER A 522 -26.27 14.79 20.40
C SER A 522 -25.13 15.00 21.40
N ALA A 523 -25.49 15.03 22.69
CA ALA A 523 -24.52 15.09 23.79
C ALA A 523 -23.66 13.81 23.90
N TRP A 524 -24.18 12.66 23.43
CA TRP A 524 -23.41 11.41 23.39
C TRP A 524 -22.31 11.46 22.32
N ASP A 525 -22.65 11.95 21.12
CA ASP A 525 -21.70 12.17 20.03
C ASP A 525 -20.60 13.17 20.43
N CYS A 526 -20.99 14.20 21.18
CA CYS A 526 -20.06 15.15 21.79
C CYS A 526 -19.12 14.46 22.80
N HIS A 527 -19.65 13.70 23.74
CA HIS A 527 -18.86 13.02 24.78
C HIS A 527 -17.86 12.03 24.19
N ALA A 528 -18.30 11.13 23.30
CA ALA A 528 -17.43 10.13 22.68
C ALA A 528 -16.31 10.78 21.85
N SER A 529 -16.64 11.79 21.03
CA SER A 529 -15.64 12.50 20.21
C SER A 529 -14.64 13.32 21.04
N LEU A 530 -15.04 13.81 22.22
CA LEU A 530 -14.14 14.51 23.13
C LEU A 530 -13.26 13.54 23.94
N LEU A 531 -13.80 12.38 24.31
CA LEU A 531 -13.06 11.33 25.02
C LEU A 531 -11.93 10.76 24.15
N GLY A 532 -12.22 10.42 22.89
CA GLY A 532 -11.20 9.98 21.93
C GLY A 532 -10.11 11.04 21.68
N LEU A 533 -10.48 12.32 21.54
CA LEU A 533 -9.49 13.40 21.41
C LEU A 533 -8.58 13.50 22.64
N VAL A 534 -9.12 13.34 23.85
CA VAL A 534 -8.34 13.33 25.10
C VAL A 534 -7.42 12.11 25.16
N LEU A 535 -7.91 10.92 24.80
CA LEU A 535 -7.15 9.67 24.82
C LEU A 535 -5.99 9.69 23.81
N THR A 536 -6.27 10.01 22.54
CA THR A 536 -5.26 10.25 21.49
C THR A 536 -4.16 11.22 21.97
N GLN A 537 -4.53 12.34 22.63
CA GLN A 537 -3.55 13.29 23.15
C GLN A 537 -2.77 12.74 24.36
N ALA A 538 -3.42 12.09 25.32
CA ALA A 538 -2.75 11.50 26.48
C ALA A 538 -1.73 10.43 26.07
N LEU A 539 -2.11 9.55 25.15
CA LEU A 539 -1.27 8.47 24.65
C LEU A 539 -0.05 9.01 23.90
N GLN A 540 -0.23 9.97 22.98
CA GLN A 540 0.91 10.51 22.21
C GLN A 540 1.89 11.32 23.07
N ILE A 541 1.39 12.13 24.02
CA ILE A 541 2.27 12.89 24.93
C ILE A 541 3.11 11.89 25.75
N THR A 542 2.50 10.83 26.27
CA THR A 542 3.19 9.80 27.06
C THR A 542 4.28 9.12 26.22
N VAL A 543 3.95 8.58 25.04
CA VAL A 543 4.90 7.89 24.15
C VAL A 543 6.06 8.79 23.75
N VAL A 544 5.79 10.03 23.32
CA VAL A 544 6.84 10.98 22.93
C VAL A 544 7.72 11.39 24.11
N THR A 545 7.15 11.54 25.31
CA THR A 545 7.92 11.93 26.49
C THR A 545 8.87 10.81 26.93
N ILE A 546 8.41 9.54 26.91
CA ILE A 546 9.28 8.36 27.13
C ILE A 546 10.45 8.38 26.13
N ILE A 547 10.16 8.47 24.82
CA ILE A 547 11.22 8.42 23.79
C ILE A 547 12.20 9.59 23.95
N LYS A 548 11.73 10.81 24.26
CA LYS A 548 12.61 11.97 24.52
C LYS A 548 13.55 11.76 25.70
N VAL A 549 13.04 11.24 26.81
CA VAL A 549 13.84 10.98 28.03
C VAL A 549 14.89 9.89 27.76
N CYS A 550 14.57 8.88 26.96
CA CYS A 550 15.51 7.84 26.57
C CYS A 550 16.51 8.25 25.47
N ALA A 551 16.12 9.11 24.52
CA ALA A 551 16.94 9.41 23.34
C ALA A 551 18.06 10.44 23.60
N GLY A 552 17.85 11.39 24.52
CA GLY A 552 18.89 12.34 24.95
C GLY A 552 19.52 13.19 23.85
N ARG A 553 18.82 13.39 22.71
CA ARG A 553 19.39 14.06 21.54
C ARG A 553 19.53 15.58 21.79
N PRO A 554 20.74 16.16 21.60
CA PRO A 554 20.93 17.60 21.69
C PRO A 554 20.08 18.34 20.65
N ARG A 555 19.49 19.48 21.05
CA ARG A 555 18.79 20.41 20.16
C ARG A 555 19.78 21.27 19.35
N PRO A 556 19.34 21.88 18.22
CA PRO A 556 20.18 22.79 17.45
C PRO A 556 20.61 24.07 18.21
N ASP A 557 19.94 24.40 19.31
CA ASP A 557 20.21 25.54 20.20
C ASP A 557 20.95 25.15 21.51
N LEU A 558 21.60 23.98 21.56
CA LEU A 558 22.20 23.48 22.81
C LEU A 558 23.42 24.29 23.29
N ILE A 559 24.32 24.70 22.41
CA ILE A 559 25.57 25.38 22.84
C ILE A 559 25.26 26.74 23.50
N ASP A 560 24.31 27.49 22.94
CA ASP A 560 23.87 28.78 23.49
C ASP A 560 23.10 28.64 24.82
N ARG A 561 22.47 27.48 25.07
CA ARG A 561 21.93 27.14 26.39
C ARG A 561 23.00 26.71 27.39
N CYS A 562 24.03 26.00 26.92
CA CYS A 562 25.10 25.45 27.75
C CYS A 562 26.03 26.53 28.29
N GLN A 563 26.32 27.56 27.47
CA GLN A 563 27.28 28.62 27.80
C GLN A 563 28.60 28.02 28.33
N PRO A 564 29.39 27.34 27.48
CA PRO A 564 30.54 26.56 27.92
C PRO A 564 31.60 27.42 28.62
N ARG A 565 32.23 26.87 29.66
CA ARG A 565 33.23 27.58 30.48
C ARG A 565 34.40 28.07 29.64
N ALA A 566 34.87 29.29 29.90
CA ALA A 566 36.02 29.87 29.20
C ALA A 566 37.25 28.95 29.27
N GLY A 567 37.82 28.62 28.11
CA GLY A 567 38.93 27.68 27.99
C GLY A 567 38.54 26.20 27.85
N SER A 568 37.26 25.84 27.79
CA SER A 568 36.84 24.47 27.46
C SER A 568 37.18 24.12 26.00
N SER A 569 37.80 22.95 25.81
CA SER A 569 38.09 22.37 24.49
C SER A 569 37.49 20.97 24.38
N ASN A 570 37.35 20.48 23.15
CA ASN A 570 36.96 19.10 22.89
C ASN A 570 38.00 18.10 23.46
N ALA A 571 37.55 16.89 23.83
CA ALA A 571 38.46 15.86 24.30
C ALA A 571 39.44 15.42 23.18
N PRO A 572 40.73 15.14 23.49
CA PRO A 572 41.75 14.82 22.49
C PRO A 572 41.49 13.49 21.75
N VAL A 573 40.57 12.66 22.26
CA VAL A 573 40.13 11.41 21.64
C VAL A 573 38.65 11.56 21.26
N TYR A 574 38.34 11.35 19.97
CA TYR A 574 37.03 11.50 19.34
C TYR A 574 36.38 12.91 19.34
N GLY A 575 36.96 13.91 20.02
CA GLY A 575 36.49 15.31 19.91
C GLY A 575 35.14 15.59 20.61
N LEU A 576 34.76 14.74 21.58
CA LEU A 576 33.48 14.80 22.28
C LEU A 576 33.61 15.44 23.68
N VAL A 577 32.50 15.97 24.18
CA VAL A 577 32.34 16.60 25.49
C VAL A 577 31.01 16.21 26.13
N THR A 578 31.00 16.22 27.46
CA THR A 578 29.81 16.03 28.30
C THR A 578 29.24 17.38 28.75
N ASP A 579 28.00 17.38 29.24
CA ASP A 579 27.30 18.56 29.76
C ASP A 579 27.95 19.21 31.01
N ALA A 580 28.93 18.55 31.63
CA ALA A 580 29.73 19.11 32.73
C ALA A 580 30.53 20.38 32.35
N ILE A 581 30.74 20.66 31.05
CA ILE A 581 31.43 21.87 30.59
C ILE A 581 30.56 23.14 30.67
N CYS A 582 29.26 23.00 30.86
CA CYS A 582 28.33 24.13 30.89
C CYS A 582 28.58 25.02 32.14
N THR A 583 28.30 26.32 32.01
CA THR A 583 28.25 27.23 33.17
C THR A 583 26.88 27.22 33.83
N VAL A 584 25.82 26.99 33.04
CA VAL A 584 24.45 26.82 33.53
C VAL A 584 24.33 25.48 34.28
N ASP A 585 23.59 25.49 35.39
CA ASP A 585 23.44 24.30 36.23
C ASP A 585 22.86 23.09 35.49
N VAL A 586 23.45 21.93 35.78
CA VAL A 586 23.18 20.63 35.18
C VAL A 586 21.75 20.14 35.49
N SER A 587 21.18 20.50 36.64
CA SER A 587 19.80 20.14 37.02
C SER A 587 18.75 21.10 36.46
N SER A 588 19.16 22.22 35.85
CA SER A 588 18.23 23.22 35.32
C SER A 588 17.33 22.66 34.20
N HIS A 589 16.10 23.16 34.16
CA HIS A 589 15.15 22.85 33.08
C HIS A 589 15.66 23.31 31.70
N ILE A 590 16.49 24.36 31.62
CA ILE A 590 17.02 24.91 30.37
C ILE A 590 17.93 23.90 29.67
N ILE A 591 18.87 23.31 30.43
CA ILE A 591 19.78 22.26 29.95
C ILE A 591 19.02 20.95 29.72
N THR A 592 18.12 20.58 30.64
CA THR A 592 17.32 19.35 30.52
C THR A 592 16.41 19.36 29.27
N ASP A 593 15.79 20.50 28.94
CA ASP A 593 15.07 20.65 27.66
C ASP A 593 16.03 20.64 26.45
N GLY A 594 17.26 21.14 26.61
CA GLY A 594 18.31 21.12 25.58
C GLY A 594 18.67 19.72 25.05
N PHE A 595 18.49 18.66 25.85
CA PHE A 595 18.68 17.26 25.44
C PHE A 595 17.38 16.53 25.04
N ARG A 596 16.21 17.21 25.08
CA ARG A 596 14.90 16.64 24.73
C ARG A 596 14.49 16.95 23.27
N SER A 597 15.42 16.84 22.30
CA SER A 597 15.14 17.16 20.88
C SER A 597 14.37 16.08 20.11
N PHE A 598 14.70 14.81 20.25
CA PHE A 598 14.08 13.74 19.44
C PHE A 598 13.06 12.92 20.24
N PRO A 599 11.85 12.66 19.73
CA PRO A 599 11.18 13.32 18.60
C PRO A 599 10.54 14.66 19.02
N SER A 600 10.10 15.47 18.05
CA SER A 600 9.48 16.77 18.34
C SER A 600 8.07 16.61 18.90
N GLY A 601 7.92 16.93 20.19
CA GLY A 601 6.61 16.91 20.87
C GLY A 601 5.62 17.95 20.33
N HIS A 602 6.10 19.15 19.93
CA HIS A 602 5.21 20.14 19.32
C HIS A 602 4.64 19.63 17.98
N SER A 603 5.46 18.95 17.17
CA SER A 603 5.00 18.32 15.93
C SER A 603 3.99 17.19 16.22
N SER A 604 4.32 16.28 17.14
CA SER A 604 3.45 15.15 17.47
C SER A 604 2.09 15.57 18.01
N THR A 605 2.05 16.50 18.97
CA THR A 605 0.80 17.03 19.56
C THR A 605 -0.05 17.77 18.52
N ALA A 606 0.58 18.54 17.62
CA ALA A 606 -0.13 19.21 16.54
C ALA A 606 -0.73 18.22 15.55
N PHE A 607 0.05 17.24 15.09
CA PHE A 607 -0.43 16.22 14.15
C PHE A 607 -1.52 15.34 14.77
N ALA A 608 -1.35 14.81 15.98
CA ALA A 608 -2.36 13.97 16.62
C ALA A 608 -3.73 14.66 16.74
N GLY A 609 -3.78 15.86 17.35
CA GLY A 609 -5.04 16.58 17.57
C GLY A 609 -5.69 17.12 16.30
N LEU A 610 -4.90 17.57 15.32
CA LEU A 610 -5.42 18.12 14.07
C LEU A 610 -5.71 17.03 13.02
N THR A 611 -5.05 15.86 13.08
CA THR A 611 -5.47 14.65 12.33
C THR A 611 -6.81 14.16 12.85
N TYR A 612 -6.98 14.07 14.18
CA TYR A 612 -8.26 13.73 14.81
C TYR A 612 -9.37 14.66 14.31
N LEU A 613 -9.17 15.98 14.39
CA LEU A 613 -10.14 16.97 13.89
C LEU A 613 -10.41 16.83 12.38
N SER A 614 -9.36 16.62 11.57
CA SER A 614 -9.47 16.45 10.11
C SER A 614 -10.36 15.26 9.75
N LEU A 615 -10.14 14.10 10.39
CA LEU A 615 -10.86 12.87 10.10
C LEU A 615 -12.26 12.83 10.73
N TYR A 616 -12.45 13.42 11.92
CA TYR A 616 -13.76 13.74 12.47
C TYR A 616 -14.61 14.55 11.46
N LEU A 617 -14.06 15.64 10.91
CA LEU A 617 -14.74 16.43 9.88
C LEU A 617 -14.96 15.62 8.59
N ALA A 618 -14.01 14.78 8.16
CA ALA A 618 -14.17 13.95 6.97
C ALA A 618 -15.32 12.93 7.11
N ALA A 619 -15.47 12.34 8.30
CA ALA A 619 -16.54 11.41 8.63
C ALA A 619 -17.91 12.12 8.64
N LYS A 620 -18.03 13.23 9.38
CA LYS A 620 -19.29 13.99 9.52
C LYS A 620 -19.72 14.70 8.21
N LEU A 621 -18.77 15.15 7.39
CA LEU A 621 -19.05 15.74 6.07
C LEU A 621 -19.20 14.68 4.96
N HIS A 622 -19.05 13.39 5.29
CA HIS A 622 -19.15 12.26 4.36
C HIS A 622 -18.25 12.36 3.12
N LEU A 623 -17.00 12.84 3.29
CA LEU A 623 -16.08 13.16 2.19
C LEU A 623 -15.88 11.99 1.21
N PHE A 624 -15.83 10.75 1.72
CA PHE A 624 -15.61 9.54 0.92
C PHE A 624 -16.90 8.91 0.35
N SER A 625 -18.08 9.53 0.57
CA SER A 625 -19.34 9.03 0.03
C SER A 625 -19.50 9.42 -1.44
N SER A 626 -19.52 8.42 -2.34
CA SER A 626 -19.52 8.58 -3.81
C SER A 626 -20.75 9.28 -4.42
N LYS A 627 -21.61 9.89 -3.60
CA LYS A 627 -22.84 10.60 -4.01
C LYS A 627 -22.91 12.05 -3.55
N LYS A 628 -21.96 12.55 -2.73
CA LYS A 628 -22.09 13.83 -2.01
C LYS A 628 -20.82 14.70 -1.91
N GLY A 629 -19.70 14.30 -2.52
CA GLY A 629 -18.43 15.03 -2.41
C GLY A 629 -18.44 16.41 -3.08
N ILE A 630 -18.64 17.47 -2.30
CA ILE A 630 -18.47 18.87 -2.73
C ILE A 630 -17.00 19.24 -2.52
N ALA A 631 -16.33 19.82 -3.52
CA ALA A 631 -14.90 20.17 -3.45
C ALA A 631 -14.51 21.05 -2.23
N ALA A 632 -15.43 21.90 -1.76
CA ALA A 632 -15.23 22.70 -0.55
C ALA A 632 -15.03 21.85 0.74
N SER A 633 -15.68 20.68 0.84
CA SER A 633 -15.50 19.79 2.01
C SER A 633 -14.09 19.21 2.10
N ALA A 634 -13.42 18.98 0.95
CA ALA A 634 -12.03 18.54 0.93
C ALA A 634 -11.07 19.61 1.48
N TRP A 635 -11.32 20.89 1.17
CA TRP A 635 -10.52 22.01 1.70
C TRP A 635 -10.71 22.20 3.21
N ILE A 636 -11.96 22.08 3.71
CA ILE A 636 -12.26 22.14 5.15
C ILE A 636 -11.54 21.01 5.91
N VAL A 637 -11.54 19.79 5.35
CA VAL A 637 -10.83 18.63 5.93
C VAL A 637 -9.31 18.78 5.88
N LEU A 638 -8.76 19.41 4.84
CA LEU A 638 -7.32 19.61 4.68
C LEU A 638 -6.75 20.73 5.58
N ALA A 639 -7.56 21.75 5.91
CA ALA A 639 -7.09 22.93 6.64
C ALA A 639 -6.45 22.62 8.03
N PRO A 640 -7.00 21.74 8.89
CA PRO A 640 -6.33 21.31 10.11
C PRO A 640 -4.94 20.71 9.87
N MET A 641 -4.77 19.93 8.80
CA MET A 641 -3.48 19.29 8.48
C MET A 641 -2.44 20.28 7.94
N LEU A 642 -2.88 21.31 7.21
CA LEU A 642 -2.02 22.45 6.88
C LEU A 642 -1.60 23.22 8.15
N GLY A 643 -2.51 23.41 9.10
CA GLY A 643 -2.21 24.00 10.41
C GLY A 643 -1.15 23.21 11.19
N ALA A 644 -1.27 21.88 11.24
CA ALA A 644 -0.27 21.01 11.87
C ALA A 644 1.11 21.14 11.22
N ALA A 645 1.16 21.18 9.88
CA ALA A 645 2.40 21.38 9.13
C ALA A 645 3.04 22.75 9.41
N LEU A 646 2.26 23.82 9.53
CA LEU A 646 2.77 25.15 9.87
C LEU A 646 3.33 25.21 11.31
N ILE A 647 2.65 24.59 12.28
CA ILE A 647 3.15 24.45 13.65
C ILE A 647 4.45 23.64 13.66
N ALA A 648 4.52 22.55 12.90
CA ALA A 648 5.73 21.73 12.76
C ALA A 648 6.90 22.53 12.16
N VAL A 649 6.67 23.31 11.09
CA VAL A 649 7.69 24.18 10.47
C VAL A 649 8.16 25.29 11.41
N SER A 650 7.32 25.81 12.32
CA SER A 650 7.76 26.79 13.33
C SER A 650 8.97 26.31 14.15
N ARG A 651 9.11 24.99 14.34
CA ARG A 651 10.18 24.39 15.15
C ARG A 651 11.55 24.35 14.46
N THR A 652 11.61 24.38 13.13
CA THR A 652 12.89 24.63 12.43
C THR A 652 13.21 26.13 12.42
N MET A 653 12.20 26.98 12.24
CA MET A 653 12.39 28.45 12.24
C MET A 653 12.87 28.99 13.59
N ASP A 654 12.48 28.35 14.70
CA ASP A 654 12.92 28.66 16.07
C ASP A 654 14.20 27.90 16.48
N TYR A 655 14.85 27.17 15.56
CA TYR A 655 16.03 26.30 15.79
C TYR A 655 15.89 25.29 16.94
N ARG A 656 14.66 24.94 17.34
CA ARG A 656 14.40 24.03 18.47
C ARG A 656 14.54 22.54 18.12
N HIS A 657 14.46 22.18 16.84
CA HIS A 657 14.45 20.78 16.39
C HIS A 657 15.03 20.63 14.98
N HIS A 658 15.67 19.49 14.73
CA HIS A 658 16.07 19.11 13.37
C HIS A 658 14.84 18.67 12.56
N ALA A 659 14.91 18.76 11.23
CA ALA A 659 13.84 18.28 10.34
C ALA A 659 13.46 16.80 10.61
N ALA A 660 14.44 15.95 10.91
CA ALA A 660 14.21 14.55 11.27
C ALA A 660 13.40 14.38 12.56
N ASP A 661 13.63 15.22 13.58
CA ASP A 661 12.91 15.18 14.85
C ASP A 661 11.43 15.55 14.66
N ILE A 662 11.17 16.51 13.76
CA ILE A 662 9.84 17.02 13.41
C ILE A 662 9.06 15.99 12.58
N ILE A 663 9.69 15.38 11.58
CA ILE A 663 9.10 14.31 10.76
C ILE A 663 8.76 13.10 11.62
N ALA A 664 9.68 12.67 12.49
CA ALA A 664 9.43 11.56 13.42
C ALA A 664 8.26 11.87 14.37
N GLY A 665 8.22 13.08 14.95
CA GLY A 665 7.10 13.51 15.79
C GLY A 665 5.76 13.50 15.05
N GLY A 666 5.71 14.04 13.82
CA GLY A 666 4.49 14.05 13.01
C GLY A 666 4.01 12.65 12.65
N ILE A 667 4.92 11.73 12.29
CA ILE A 667 4.61 10.33 12.02
C ILE A 667 4.05 9.65 13.27
N ILE A 668 4.66 9.85 14.45
CA ILE A 668 4.17 9.28 15.71
C ILE A 668 2.76 9.78 16.03
N GLY A 669 2.51 11.09 15.91
CA GLY A 669 1.17 11.67 16.16
C GLY A 669 0.08 11.11 15.25
N VAL A 670 0.38 10.93 13.95
CA VAL A 670 -0.56 10.32 12.99
C VAL A 670 -0.76 8.82 13.26
N LEU A 671 0.30 8.08 13.59
CA LEU A 671 0.21 6.64 13.87
C LEU A 671 -0.56 6.34 15.15
N ILE A 672 -0.41 7.14 16.20
CA ILE A 672 -1.12 6.95 17.47
C ILE A 672 -2.62 7.19 17.29
N TYR A 673 -3.00 8.24 16.54
CA TYR A 673 -4.40 8.42 16.14
C TYR A 673 -4.96 7.18 15.40
N PHE A 674 -4.21 6.63 14.45
CA PHE A 674 -4.67 5.44 13.71
C PHE A 674 -4.73 4.17 14.56
N ALA A 675 -3.93 4.04 15.62
CA ALA A 675 -4.03 2.93 16.57
C ALA A 675 -5.32 3.04 17.40
N ASP A 676 -5.58 4.22 17.97
CA ASP A 676 -6.76 4.57 18.76
C ASP A 676 -8.06 4.31 17.95
N GLU A 677 -8.11 4.74 16.69
CA GLU A 677 -9.25 4.54 15.78
C GLU A 677 -9.44 3.07 15.33
N VAL A 678 -8.37 2.28 15.19
CA VAL A 678 -8.48 0.86 14.81
C VAL A 678 -9.02 0.02 15.98
N GLU A 679 -8.48 0.23 17.18
CA GLU A 679 -8.90 -0.51 18.38
C GLU A 679 -10.34 -0.15 18.77
N GLY A 680 -10.66 1.15 18.81
CA GLY A 680 -12.04 1.62 19.02
C GLY A 680 -13.01 1.24 17.89
N GLY A 681 -12.53 1.09 16.66
CA GLY A 681 -13.33 0.66 15.51
C GLY A 681 -13.68 -0.83 15.52
N GLU A 682 -12.76 -1.70 15.96
CA GLU A 682 -13.01 -3.12 16.16
C GLU A 682 -13.98 -3.34 17.35
N GLU A 683 -13.79 -2.64 18.47
CA GLU A 683 -14.72 -2.69 19.60
C GLU A 683 -16.10 -2.09 19.27
N GLU A 684 -16.18 -0.95 18.56
CA GLU A 684 -17.48 -0.40 18.15
C GLU A 684 -18.19 -1.29 17.11
N GLU A 685 -17.48 -1.98 16.21
CA GLU A 685 -18.12 -2.94 15.29
C GLU A 685 -18.67 -4.15 16.07
N GLU A 686 -17.90 -4.73 16.99
CA GLU A 686 -18.37 -5.83 17.85
C GLU A 686 -19.53 -5.40 18.76
N GLU A 687 -19.44 -4.24 19.43
CA GLU A 687 -20.50 -3.77 20.32
C GLU A 687 -21.73 -3.30 19.54
N ASN A 688 -21.62 -2.70 18.36
CA ASN A 688 -22.80 -2.39 17.54
C ASN A 688 -23.45 -3.64 16.95
N VAL A 689 -22.69 -4.69 16.63
CA VAL A 689 -23.25 -6.02 16.30
C VAL A 689 -24.02 -6.58 17.50
N GLN A 690 -23.44 -6.53 18.70
CA GLN A 690 -24.05 -7.03 19.93
C GLN A 690 -25.29 -6.19 20.36
N ARG A 691 -25.22 -4.86 20.25
CA ARG A 691 -26.33 -3.94 20.54
C ARG A 691 -27.50 -4.16 19.59
N ARG A 692 -27.26 -4.35 18.28
CA ARG A 692 -28.33 -4.67 17.30
C ARG A 692 -29.00 -6.01 17.61
N TYR A 693 -28.21 -7.00 18.03
CA TYR A 693 -28.72 -8.29 18.49
C TYR A 693 -29.67 -8.13 19.69
N GLN A 694 -29.29 -7.31 20.68
CA GLN A 694 -30.06 -7.10 21.91
C GLN A 694 -31.23 -6.11 21.78
N SER A 695 -31.17 -5.12 20.88
CA SER A 695 -32.28 -4.18 20.65
C SER A 695 -33.41 -4.82 19.87
N GLY A 696 -33.09 -5.62 18.85
CA GLY A 696 -34.09 -6.37 18.07
C GLY A 696 -34.90 -7.37 18.91
N GLY A 697 -34.32 -7.92 19.98
CA GLY A 697 -35.03 -8.77 20.94
C GLY A 697 -36.00 -7.99 21.86
N ARG A 698 -35.60 -6.82 22.36
CA ARG A 698 -36.43 -6.01 23.28
C ARG A 698 -37.60 -5.31 22.58
N ASP A 699 -37.39 -4.75 21.39
CA ASP A 699 -38.47 -4.11 20.63
C ASP A 699 -39.56 -5.10 20.18
N GLN A 700 -39.25 -6.40 20.10
CA GLN A 700 -40.26 -7.47 19.90
C GLN A 700 -41.00 -7.83 21.19
N HIS A 701 -40.33 -7.80 22.35
CA HIS A 701 -40.94 -8.08 23.65
C HIS A 701 -41.92 -6.96 24.08
N ASP A 702 -41.49 -5.70 23.99
CA ASP A 702 -42.33 -4.55 24.36
C ASP A 702 -43.52 -4.39 23.39
N ARG A 703 -43.37 -4.76 22.11
CA ARG A 703 -44.50 -4.82 21.16
C ARG A 703 -45.41 -6.03 21.33
N ALA A 704 -44.98 -7.08 22.03
CA ALA A 704 -45.85 -8.19 22.43
C ALA A 704 -46.66 -7.80 23.68
N LEU A 705 -46.03 -7.13 24.66
CA LEU A 705 -46.68 -6.62 25.87
C LEU A 705 -47.67 -5.46 25.61
N LEU A 706 -47.50 -4.70 24.52
CA LEU A 706 -48.48 -3.70 24.05
C LEU A 706 -49.56 -4.28 23.11
N ARG A 707 -49.60 -5.60 22.94
CA ARG A 707 -50.60 -6.34 22.14
C ARG A 707 -51.31 -7.44 22.93
N ALA A 708 -50.99 -7.58 24.21
CA ALA A 708 -51.72 -8.33 25.23
C ALA A 708 -52.46 -7.33 26.13
#